data_AF-A0A9D7WZY5-F1
#
_entry.id   AF-A0A9D7WZY5-F1
#
_cell.length_a   1.000
_cell.length_b   1.000
_cell.length_c   1.000
_cell.angle_alpha   90.00
_cell.angle_beta   90.00
_cell.angle_gamma   90.00
#
_symmetry.space_group_name_H-M   'P 1'
#
loop_
_entity.id
_entity.type
_entity.pdbx_description
1 polymer ?
#
loop_
_entity_poly.entity_id
_entity_poly.type
_entity_poly.pdbx_seq_one_letter_code
_entity_poly.pdbx_strand_id
1 'polypeptide(L)'
;MNPLLAKEWHPIKNGDLTADDVSLGSGKKVWWKCDKGDDHEWEARVHHRVNGIGCPICSNRKIVISNCLATLKPKLAKDWHPTKNGVLTTNDVGIGTAKKVWWKCDKGDDHEWKASVVKRSNGKGCPICSGHKLAKSTSFATLKPSIAKQWHPTKNGDLTPFDVSKGTHKKVWWKCDKGDDHVWEASVNNRYKGSGCAVCVNQVAVNSNCLATVYPELAEQWHPTKNGNLTQNDVTSGSNKKVWWKCPKGKDHEWETTVVHRTHSNTGCPYCFNPSSVPELRILSELRSIFTAVEHRVNIDGFEVDIYIPELKIGIEYDGKFWHQKKEKQDLIKNDALKEKIKLIRIRDKGLFAITEKDILQKTTKVTVETIKLILEKIYTLIKIESLETKNRINNYKNNKSWVASESFRKLYAAKNHIAFEDSVEYLYPEISKLWHPTKNEPLLPKYFSPGSNKKVWWKCDKGDDHEWETQINHLCLKNTGCSICANKKIVVSNSLTTLNPELAKEWHTTKNGDLNPEKVGPGSNKKVWWKCEKGGDHEWKTSVVHRTNGKGCPVCANKKIVVSNSLTTLNPELAKEWHSTKNGGLTTDEVGTGSNKKVWWKCSKGKDHEWEAIIVNRNKGIGCPICSNKKIIISNSLATTNPELAKQWHPTKNGQLTPYNVSLGSSKKVWWKCSKFNEHEWQSVIKNRKRGDGCTICSKHKIV
;
A
#
# COMPACT_ATOMS: atom_id res chain seq x y z
N MET A 1 -57.86 -63.43 -7.95
CA MET A 1 -57.81 -62.03 -7.41
C MET A 1 -57.05 -61.08 -8.38
N ASN A 2 -57.12 -59.74 -8.25
CA ASN A 2 -56.23 -58.83 -9.03
C ASN A 2 -54.75 -59.21 -8.75
N PRO A 3 -53.90 -59.44 -9.78
CA PRO A 3 -52.52 -59.93 -9.59
C PRO A 3 -51.65 -59.06 -8.68
N LEU A 4 -51.91 -57.75 -8.61
CA LEU A 4 -51.18 -56.83 -7.74
C LEU A 4 -51.59 -56.97 -6.26
N LEU A 5 -52.88 -57.20 -5.99
CA LEU A 5 -53.36 -57.44 -4.62
C LEU A 5 -52.97 -58.83 -4.11
N ALA A 6 -52.91 -59.82 -5.00
CA ALA A 6 -52.44 -61.16 -4.65
C ALA A 6 -50.98 -61.15 -4.13
N LYS A 7 -50.12 -60.25 -4.63
CA LYS A 7 -48.74 -60.07 -4.12
C LYS A 7 -48.69 -59.57 -2.68
N GLU A 8 -49.74 -58.90 -2.22
CA GLU A 8 -49.83 -58.42 -0.85
C GLU A 8 -50.52 -59.43 0.08
N TRP A 9 -50.89 -60.61 -0.42
CA TRP A 9 -51.40 -61.68 0.42
C TRP A 9 -50.31 -62.13 1.38
N HIS A 10 -50.62 -62.22 2.67
CA HIS A 10 -49.59 -62.58 3.64
C HIS A 10 -49.13 -64.05 3.39
N PRO A 11 -47.82 -64.32 3.30
CA PRO A 11 -47.31 -65.63 2.86
C PRO A 11 -47.60 -66.80 3.81
N ILE A 12 -47.76 -66.53 5.12
CA ILE A 12 -47.93 -67.59 6.15
C ILE A 12 -49.21 -67.42 7.00
N LYS A 13 -49.57 -66.19 7.39
CA LYS A 13 -50.65 -65.92 8.37
C LYS A 13 -52.08 -66.22 7.90
N ASN A 14 -52.29 -66.53 6.62
CA ASN A 14 -53.59 -66.95 6.12
C ASN A 14 -53.80 -68.47 6.16
N GLY A 15 -52.82 -69.24 6.67
CA GLY A 15 -52.86 -70.70 6.66
C GLY A 15 -52.93 -71.25 5.24
N ASP A 16 -53.78 -72.25 5.02
CA ASP A 16 -53.98 -72.88 3.71
C ASP A 16 -54.83 -72.03 2.73
N LEU A 17 -55.34 -70.87 3.16
CA LEU A 17 -56.18 -70.02 2.34
C LEU A 17 -55.34 -69.20 1.35
N THR A 18 -55.55 -69.43 0.05
CA THR A 18 -54.90 -68.69 -1.03
C THR A 18 -55.76 -67.52 -1.53
N ALA A 19 -55.15 -66.60 -2.27
CA ALA A 19 -55.85 -65.46 -2.86
C ALA A 19 -56.89 -65.85 -3.92
N ASP A 20 -56.84 -67.08 -4.45
CA ASP A 20 -57.78 -67.59 -5.44
C ASP A 20 -59.01 -68.26 -4.80
N ASP A 21 -58.95 -68.60 -3.51
CA ASP A 21 -60.04 -69.22 -2.75
C ASP A 21 -61.11 -68.22 -2.27
N VAL A 22 -60.96 -66.93 -2.58
CA VAL A 22 -61.84 -65.85 -2.11
C VAL A 22 -62.30 -64.93 -3.24
N SER A 23 -63.61 -64.67 -3.28
CA SER A 23 -64.19 -63.73 -4.24
C SER A 23 -63.82 -62.27 -3.93
N LEU A 24 -63.75 -61.44 -4.97
CA LEU A 24 -63.35 -60.03 -4.86
C LEU A 24 -64.28 -59.20 -3.95
N GLY A 25 -65.57 -59.54 -3.89
CA GLY A 25 -66.56 -58.91 -3.01
C GLY A 25 -66.56 -59.45 -1.57
N SER A 26 -65.66 -60.36 -1.22
CA SER A 26 -65.71 -61.06 0.06
C SER A 26 -65.51 -60.14 1.27
N GLY A 27 -66.36 -60.32 2.28
CA GLY A 27 -66.24 -59.71 3.60
C GLY A 27 -65.19 -60.38 4.50
N LYS A 28 -64.58 -61.50 4.06
CA LYS A 28 -63.62 -62.27 4.86
C LYS A 28 -62.41 -61.43 5.20
N LYS A 29 -62.03 -61.42 6.47
CA LYS A 29 -60.79 -60.80 6.95
C LYS A 29 -59.64 -61.76 6.71
N VAL A 30 -58.57 -61.23 6.13
CA VAL A 30 -57.34 -61.96 5.85
C VAL A 30 -56.16 -61.05 6.14
N TRP A 31 -55.00 -61.66 6.36
CA TRP A 31 -53.74 -60.97 6.57
C TRP A 31 -53.14 -60.52 5.25
N TRP A 32 -52.67 -59.29 5.24
CA TRP A 32 -51.98 -58.65 4.14
C TRP A 32 -50.58 -58.25 4.59
N LYS A 33 -49.59 -58.36 3.71
CA LYS A 33 -48.24 -57.85 3.90
C LYS A 33 -47.86 -56.98 2.70
N CYS A 34 -47.49 -55.73 2.95
CA CYS A 34 -47.03 -54.82 1.91
C CYS A 34 -45.51 -54.92 1.77
N ASP A 35 -44.99 -54.67 0.57
CA ASP A 35 -43.57 -54.71 0.24
C ASP A 35 -42.73 -53.58 0.88
N LYS A 36 -43.38 -52.57 1.48
CA LYS A 36 -42.71 -51.39 2.05
C LYS A 36 -42.03 -51.62 3.40
N GLY A 37 -42.28 -52.75 4.07
CA GLY A 37 -41.57 -53.11 5.28
C GLY A 37 -42.02 -54.45 5.86
N ASP A 38 -41.12 -55.12 6.58
CA ASP A 38 -41.41 -56.43 7.14
C ASP A 38 -42.50 -56.43 8.22
N ASP A 39 -42.63 -55.32 8.94
CA ASP A 39 -43.68 -55.07 9.93
C ASP A 39 -44.95 -54.44 9.32
N HIS A 40 -45.03 -54.32 7.99
CA HIS A 40 -46.22 -53.81 7.28
C HIS A 40 -47.23 -54.93 7.05
N GLU A 41 -47.64 -55.53 8.15
CA GLU A 41 -48.62 -56.60 8.18
C GLU A 41 -49.90 -56.16 8.89
N TRP A 42 -51.04 -56.44 8.28
CA TRP A 42 -52.33 -56.06 8.83
C TRP A 42 -53.44 -56.99 8.38
N GLU A 43 -54.47 -57.09 9.22
CA GLU A 43 -55.70 -57.79 8.88
C GLU A 43 -56.69 -56.80 8.23
N ALA A 44 -57.25 -57.15 7.07
CA ALA A 44 -58.30 -56.38 6.42
C ALA A 44 -59.24 -57.28 5.62
N ARG A 45 -60.47 -56.80 5.40
CA ARG A 45 -61.45 -57.47 4.54
C ARG A 45 -61.02 -57.42 3.08
N VAL A 46 -61.25 -58.51 2.33
CA VAL A 46 -60.86 -58.60 0.91
C VAL A 46 -61.44 -57.46 0.08
N HIS A 47 -62.75 -57.19 0.18
CA HIS A 47 -63.36 -56.09 -0.60
C HIS A 47 -62.84 -54.69 -0.21
N HIS A 48 -62.36 -54.46 1.02
CA HIS A 48 -61.73 -53.18 1.40
C HIS A 48 -60.43 -52.95 0.63
N ARG A 49 -59.64 -54.02 0.41
CA ARG A 49 -58.41 -53.94 -0.39
C ARG A 49 -58.70 -53.69 -1.86
N VAL A 50 -59.73 -54.36 -2.39
CA VAL A 50 -60.19 -54.18 -3.78
C VAL A 50 -60.68 -52.74 -4.01
N ASN A 51 -61.37 -52.14 -3.03
CA ASN A 51 -61.87 -50.77 -3.08
C ASN A 51 -60.78 -49.69 -2.82
N GLY A 52 -59.49 -50.05 -2.85
CA GLY A 52 -58.38 -49.10 -2.78
C GLY A 52 -57.91 -48.72 -1.37
N ILE A 53 -58.39 -49.36 -0.30
CA ILE A 53 -57.83 -49.17 1.04
C ILE A 53 -56.48 -49.88 1.11
N GLY A 54 -55.40 -49.11 1.04
CA GLY A 54 -54.02 -49.59 1.13
C GLY A 54 -53.51 -49.78 2.57
N CYS A 55 -52.21 -50.07 2.67
CA CYS A 55 -51.50 -50.35 3.93
C CYS A 55 -51.73 -49.24 5.00
N PRO A 56 -52.26 -49.59 6.20
CA PRO A 56 -52.46 -48.63 7.28
C PRO A 56 -51.15 -48.13 7.90
N ILE A 57 -50.04 -48.88 7.74
CA ILE A 57 -48.71 -48.46 8.18
C ILE A 57 -48.15 -47.37 7.24
N CYS A 58 -48.17 -47.59 5.92
CA CYS A 58 -47.73 -46.61 4.92
C CYS A 58 -48.51 -45.28 5.02
N SER A 59 -49.80 -45.36 5.36
CA SER A 59 -50.66 -44.18 5.54
C SER A 59 -50.60 -43.57 6.96
N ASN A 60 -49.70 -44.05 7.83
CA ASN A 60 -49.54 -43.63 9.23
C ASN A 60 -50.81 -43.75 10.09
N ARG A 61 -51.80 -44.55 9.67
CA ARG A 61 -53.01 -44.86 10.45
C ARG A 61 -52.72 -45.88 11.56
N LYS A 62 -51.70 -46.73 11.36
CA LYS A 62 -51.16 -47.66 12.36
C LYS A 62 -49.66 -47.37 12.51
N ILE A 63 -49.19 -47.18 13.74
CA ILE A 63 -47.77 -46.98 14.03
C ILE A 63 -47.15 -48.32 14.43
N VAL A 64 -46.03 -48.64 13.79
CA VAL A 64 -45.16 -49.78 14.04
C VAL A 64 -43.71 -49.27 14.07
N ILE A 65 -42.74 -50.15 14.31
CA ILE A 65 -41.34 -49.75 14.49
C ILE A 65 -40.81 -49.02 13.24
N SER A 66 -41.12 -49.49 12.03
CA SER A 66 -40.57 -48.91 10.80
C SER A 66 -41.08 -47.50 10.47
N ASN A 67 -42.26 -47.08 10.97
CA ASN A 67 -42.84 -45.76 10.68
C ASN A 67 -42.97 -44.83 11.92
N CYS A 68 -42.45 -45.24 13.07
CA CYS A 68 -42.46 -44.43 14.28
C CYS A 68 -41.44 -43.28 14.25
N LEU A 69 -41.61 -42.31 15.16
CA LEU A 69 -40.74 -41.15 15.31
C LEU A 69 -39.30 -41.54 15.65
N ALA A 70 -39.09 -42.55 16.49
CA ALA A 70 -37.76 -43.03 16.87
C ALA A 70 -36.95 -43.46 15.65
N THR A 71 -37.57 -44.23 14.75
CA THR A 71 -36.94 -44.75 13.54
C THR A 71 -36.79 -43.68 12.45
N LEU A 72 -37.85 -42.91 12.17
CA LEU A 72 -37.83 -41.95 11.07
C LEU A 72 -37.07 -40.65 11.39
N LYS A 73 -36.99 -40.24 12.67
CA LYS A 73 -36.29 -39.03 13.11
C LYS A 73 -35.55 -39.26 14.44
N PRO A 74 -34.51 -40.11 14.47
CA PRO A 74 -33.79 -40.46 15.71
C PRO A 74 -33.17 -39.25 16.42
N LYS A 75 -32.73 -38.23 15.66
CA LYS A 75 -32.21 -36.98 16.24
C LYS A 75 -33.29 -36.20 16.98
N LEU A 76 -34.50 -36.12 16.43
CA LEU A 76 -35.62 -35.43 17.07
C LEU A 76 -36.15 -36.23 18.26
N ALA A 77 -36.14 -37.55 18.19
CA ALA A 77 -36.52 -38.44 19.27
C ALA A 77 -35.68 -38.23 20.54
N LYS A 78 -34.42 -37.80 20.43
CA LYS A 78 -33.57 -37.41 21.58
C LYS A 78 -34.10 -36.20 22.35
N ASP A 79 -34.85 -35.32 21.70
CA ASP A 79 -35.46 -34.17 22.35
C ASP A 79 -36.78 -34.54 23.07
N TRP A 80 -37.19 -35.82 23.06
CA TRP A 80 -38.36 -36.27 23.79
C TRP A 80 -38.15 -36.09 25.29
N HIS A 81 -39.11 -35.49 25.98
CA HIS A 81 -38.95 -35.29 27.41
C HIS A 81 -38.91 -36.64 28.16
N PRO A 82 -37.94 -36.88 29.06
CA PRO A 82 -37.72 -38.19 29.67
C PRO A 82 -38.90 -38.70 30.53
N THR A 83 -39.60 -37.80 31.23
CA THR A 83 -40.66 -38.20 32.20
C THR A 83 -42.05 -37.58 31.97
N LYS A 84 -42.18 -36.46 31.25
CA LYS A 84 -43.44 -35.70 31.15
C LYS A 84 -44.44 -36.21 30.11
N ASN A 85 -44.09 -37.25 29.35
CA ASN A 85 -44.98 -37.86 28.35
C ASN A 85 -45.71 -39.10 28.86
N GLY A 86 -45.58 -39.45 30.14
CA GLY A 86 -46.19 -40.63 30.74
C GLY A 86 -45.71 -41.91 30.05
N VAL A 87 -46.64 -42.80 29.72
CA VAL A 87 -46.34 -44.09 29.05
C VAL A 87 -46.02 -43.96 27.55
N LEU A 88 -46.21 -42.79 26.95
CA LEU A 88 -45.97 -42.60 25.51
C LEU A 88 -44.48 -42.49 25.20
N THR A 89 -44.02 -43.37 24.33
CA THR A 89 -42.65 -43.39 23.81
C THR A 89 -42.58 -42.87 22.39
N THR A 90 -41.36 -42.65 21.90
CA THR A 90 -41.09 -42.27 20.51
C THR A 90 -41.39 -43.39 19.52
N ASN A 91 -41.63 -44.62 19.99
CA ASN A 91 -42.07 -45.75 19.16
C ASN A 91 -43.58 -45.75 18.91
N ASP A 92 -44.36 -45.04 19.73
CA ASP A 92 -45.83 -45.07 19.68
C ASP A 92 -46.45 -44.00 18.78
N VAL A 93 -45.63 -43.10 18.22
CA VAL A 93 -46.10 -41.92 17.47
C VAL A 93 -45.41 -41.80 16.11
N GLY A 94 -46.19 -41.50 15.07
CA GLY A 94 -45.66 -41.18 13.75
C GLY A 94 -45.26 -39.71 13.60
N ILE A 95 -44.37 -39.41 12.66
CA ILE A 95 -43.83 -38.04 12.45
C ILE A 95 -44.88 -36.99 12.03
N GLY A 96 -46.02 -37.43 11.47
CA GLY A 96 -47.10 -36.56 11.01
C GLY A 96 -48.16 -36.22 12.06
N THR A 97 -48.05 -36.71 13.30
CA THR A 97 -49.12 -36.52 14.29
C THR A 97 -49.20 -35.10 14.84
N ALA A 98 -50.43 -34.58 14.97
CA ALA A 98 -50.71 -33.30 15.62
C ALA A 98 -50.64 -33.38 17.17
N LYS A 99 -50.43 -34.56 17.75
CA LYS A 99 -50.37 -34.78 19.20
C LYS A 99 -49.32 -33.90 19.86
N LYS A 100 -49.72 -33.10 20.86
CA LYS A 100 -48.85 -32.21 21.63
C LYS A 100 -48.18 -32.99 22.77
N VAL A 101 -46.87 -33.08 22.72
CA VAL A 101 -46.03 -33.79 23.70
C VAL A 101 -45.00 -32.82 24.29
N TRP A 102 -44.43 -33.21 25.42
CA TRP A 102 -43.34 -32.50 26.06
C TRP A 102 -42.00 -32.83 25.40
N TRP A 103 -41.22 -31.79 25.17
CA TRP A 103 -39.88 -31.85 24.63
C TRP A 103 -38.91 -31.24 25.64
N LYS A 104 -37.68 -31.77 25.68
CA LYS A 104 -36.55 -31.21 26.40
C LYS A 104 -35.36 -31.12 25.46
N CYS A 105 -34.80 -29.93 25.28
CA CYS A 105 -33.59 -29.74 24.47
C CYS A 105 -32.34 -29.90 25.34
N ASP A 106 -31.27 -30.42 24.74
CA ASP A 106 -29.96 -30.62 25.39
C ASP A 106 -29.24 -29.32 25.82
N LYS A 107 -29.71 -28.15 25.37
CA LYS A 107 -29.07 -26.85 25.64
C LYS A 107 -29.32 -26.29 27.04
N GLY A 108 -30.24 -26.84 27.80
CA GLY A 108 -30.46 -26.42 29.18
C GLY A 108 -31.52 -27.24 29.89
N ASP A 109 -31.36 -27.41 31.20
CA ASP A 109 -32.29 -28.22 31.99
C ASP A 109 -33.69 -27.63 32.07
N ASP A 110 -33.81 -26.31 32.00
CA ASP A 110 -35.08 -25.58 31.94
C ASP A 110 -35.62 -25.42 30.49
N HIS A 111 -35.00 -26.05 29.49
CA HIS A 111 -35.43 -25.99 28.08
C HIS A 111 -36.52 -27.01 27.79
N GLU A 112 -37.65 -26.85 28.48
CA GLU A 112 -38.81 -27.71 28.34
C GLU A 112 -40.03 -26.97 27.80
N TRP A 113 -40.69 -27.59 26.82
CA TRP A 113 -41.89 -27.01 26.22
C TRP A 113 -42.81 -28.07 25.62
N LYS A 114 -44.08 -27.70 25.45
CA LYS A 114 -45.10 -28.55 24.83
C LYS A 114 -45.32 -28.15 23.37
N ALA A 115 -45.16 -29.07 22.44
CA ALA A 115 -45.37 -28.83 21.00
C ALA A 115 -45.86 -30.09 20.28
N SER A 116 -46.53 -29.93 19.13
CA SER A 116 -46.95 -31.08 18.33
C SER A 116 -45.77 -31.72 17.60
N VAL A 117 -45.81 -33.06 17.47
CA VAL A 117 -44.77 -33.84 16.77
C VAL A 117 -44.59 -33.38 15.33
N VAL A 118 -45.68 -33.13 14.59
CA VAL A 118 -45.62 -32.64 13.21
C VAL A 118 -44.90 -31.29 13.08
N LYS A 119 -45.13 -30.32 13.99
CA LYS A 119 -44.44 -29.02 13.94
C LYS A 119 -42.93 -29.16 14.20
N ARG A 120 -42.57 -30.06 15.10
CA ARG A 120 -41.19 -30.39 15.44
C ARG A 120 -40.48 -31.14 14.32
N SER A 121 -41.17 -32.11 13.70
CA SER A 121 -40.68 -32.86 12.54
C SER A 121 -40.44 -31.94 11.34
N ASN A 122 -41.27 -30.92 11.15
CA ASN A 122 -41.11 -29.88 10.12
C ASN A 122 -40.05 -28.81 10.47
N GLY A 123 -39.23 -29.02 11.51
CA GLY A 123 -38.05 -28.19 11.80
C GLY A 123 -38.25 -27.06 12.81
N LYS A 124 -39.40 -26.94 13.51
CA LYS A 124 -39.54 -25.95 14.59
C LYS A 124 -38.70 -26.37 15.82
N GLY A 125 -37.64 -25.61 16.09
CA GLY A 125 -36.71 -25.86 17.20
C GLY A 125 -37.21 -25.47 18.60
N CYS A 126 -36.29 -25.43 19.57
CA CYS A 126 -36.58 -25.02 20.95
C CYS A 126 -36.94 -23.51 21.02
N PRO A 127 -38.13 -23.12 21.55
CA PRO A 127 -38.55 -21.72 21.66
C PRO A 127 -37.71 -20.94 22.70
N ILE A 128 -37.06 -21.62 23.64
CA ILE A 128 -36.21 -21.02 24.67
C ILE A 128 -34.84 -20.65 24.08
N CYS A 129 -34.21 -21.57 23.32
CA CYS A 129 -32.96 -21.28 22.58
C CYS A 129 -33.10 -20.09 21.62
N SER A 130 -34.24 -20.01 20.93
CA SER A 130 -34.57 -18.96 19.97
C SER A 130 -35.05 -17.65 20.62
N GLY A 131 -35.27 -17.63 21.94
CA GLY A 131 -35.61 -16.42 22.69
C GLY A 131 -37.10 -16.02 22.64
N HIS A 132 -37.96 -16.87 22.10
CA HIS A 132 -39.41 -16.66 22.03
C HIS A 132 -40.15 -17.08 23.32
N LYS A 133 -39.50 -17.87 24.18
CA LYS A 133 -39.99 -18.20 25.53
C LYS A 133 -38.89 -17.92 26.55
N LEU A 134 -39.22 -17.18 27.61
CA LEU A 134 -38.29 -16.87 28.68
C LEU A 134 -38.03 -18.12 29.54
N ALA A 135 -36.76 -18.36 29.86
CA ALA A 135 -36.32 -19.30 30.88
C ALA A 135 -35.22 -18.65 31.71
N LYS A 136 -34.94 -19.16 32.92
CA LYS A 136 -33.94 -18.56 33.82
C LYS A 136 -32.55 -18.60 33.19
N SER A 137 -32.23 -19.68 32.48
CA SER A 137 -30.96 -19.83 31.76
C SER A 137 -30.81 -18.87 30.56
N THR A 138 -31.89 -18.28 30.06
CA THR A 138 -31.90 -17.45 28.84
C THR A 138 -32.36 -16.01 29.06
N SER A 139 -32.54 -15.59 30.32
CA SER A 139 -32.80 -14.20 30.67
C SER A 139 -31.65 -13.30 30.19
N PHE A 140 -31.95 -12.02 29.92
CA PHE A 140 -30.93 -11.06 29.48
C PHE A 140 -29.81 -10.92 30.53
N ALA A 141 -30.17 -10.87 31.82
CA ALA A 141 -29.21 -10.81 32.92
C ALA A 141 -28.24 -12.00 32.92
N THR A 142 -28.76 -13.22 32.76
CA THR A 142 -27.96 -14.44 32.75
C THR A 142 -26.99 -14.48 31.57
N LEU A 143 -27.44 -14.04 30.38
CA LEU A 143 -26.63 -14.10 29.16
C LEU A 143 -25.66 -12.93 28.98
N LYS A 144 -25.98 -11.75 29.52
CA LYS A 144 -25.17 -10.52 29.42
C LYS A 144 -25.06 -9.80 30.77
N PRO A 145 -24.40 -10.38 31.79
CA PRO A 145 -24.30 -9.77 33.12
C PRO A 145 -23.69 -8.35 33.11
N SER A 146 -22.67 -8.13 32.27
CA SER A 146 -22.01 -6.82 32.15
C SER A 146 -22.92 -5.73 31.60
N ILE A 147 -23.79 -6.06 30.65
CA ILE A 147 -24.74 -5.11 30.06
C ILE A 147 -25.95 -4.93 31.00
N ALA A 148 -26.36 -5.97 31.71
CA ALA A 148 -27.42 -5.89 32.71
C ALA A 148 -27.10 -4.93 33.86
N LYS A 149 -25.82 -4.76 34.22
CA LYS A 149 -25.39 -3.71 35.17
C LYS A 149 -25.71 -2.29 34.71
N GLN A 150 -25.91 -2.09 33.41
CA GLN A 150 -26.29 -0.79 32.84
C GLN A 150 -27.81 -0.61 32.77
N TRP A 151 -28.60 -1.53 33.32
CA TRP A 151 -30.05 -1.33 33.46
C TRP A 151 -30.29 -0.15 34.39
N HIS A 152 -31.17 0.78 34.00
CA HIS A 152 -31.41 1.93 34.84
C HIS A 152 -32.09 1.50 36.16
N PRO A 153 -31.64 1.98 37.34
CA PRO A 153 -32.10 1.48 38.64
C PRO A 153 -33.59 1.74 38.92
N THR A 154 -34.14 2.88 38.49
CA THR A 154 -35.51 3.29 38.83
C THR A 154 -36.46 3.52 37.64
N LYS A 155 -35.96 3.96 36.47
CA LYS A 155 -36.79 4.32 35.31
C LYS A 155 -37.52 3.17 34.62
N ASN A 156 -37.23 1.91 34.96
CA ASN A 156 -37.87 0.74 34.38
C ASN A 156 -39.01 0.16 35.24
N GLY A 157 -39.35 0.83 36.36
CA GLY A 157 -40.32 0.31 37.33
C GLY A 157 -39.88 -1.06 37.86
N ASP A 158 -40.82 -1.99 37.99
CA ASP A 158 -40.57 -3.34 38.51
C ASP A 158 -39.88 -4.29 37.49
N LEU A 159 -39.67 -3.84 36.25
CA LEU A 159 -39.09 -4.70 35.21
C LEU A 159 -37.58 -4.87 35.43
N THR A 160 -37.14 -6.10 35.69
CA THR A 160 -35.72 -6.41 35.88
C THR A 160 -35.09 -7.01 34.61
N PRO A 161 -33.75 -7.00 34.49
CA PRO A 161 -33.03 -7.72 33.44
C PRO A 161 -33.29 -9.24 33.41
N PHE A 162 -33.83 -9.83 34.49
CA PHE A 162 -34.16 -11.25 34.58
C PHE A 162 -35.53 -11.58 33.94
N ASP A 163 -36.39 -10.57 33.77
CA ASP A 163 -37.77 -10.72 33.29
C ASP A 163 -37.89 -10.62 31.76
N VAL A 164 -36.77 -10.46 31.05
CA VAL A 164 -36.74 -10.24 29.60
C VAL A 164 -35.82 -11.22 28.89
N SER A 165 -36.23 -11.70 27.71
CA SER A 165 -35.39 -12.55 26.86
C SER A 165 -34.48 -11.70 25.96
N LYS A 166 -33.37 -12.28 25.49
CA LYS A 166 -32.41 -11.62 24.58
C LYS A 166 -33.02 -11.04 23.29
N GLY A 167 -34.15 -11.57 22.83
CA GLY A 167 -34.77 -11.22 21.54
C GLY A 167 -35.84 -10.14 21.60
N THR A 168 -36.17 -9.62 22.79
CA THR A 168 -37.28 -8.67 22.92
C THR A 168 -36.96 -7.29 22.34
N HIS A 169 -37.92 -6.72 21.61
CA HIS A 169 -37.85 -5.36 21.08
C HIS A 169 -38.30 -4.29 22.09
N LYS A 170 -38.68 -4.69 23.31
CA LYS A 170 -39.07 -3.77 24.38
C LYS A 170 -37.95 -2.76 24.64
N LYS A 171 -38.30 -1.47 24.58
CA LYS A 171 -37.43 -0.36 24.94
C LYS A 171 -37.44 -0.16 26.45
N VAL A 172 -36.25 0.03 27.02
CA VAL A 172 -36.03 0.24 28.44
C VAL A 172 -34.95 1.30 28.61
N TRP A 173 -34.89 1.89 29.79
CA TRP A 173 -33.88 2.86 30.17
C TRP A 173 -32.59 2.18 30.61
N TRP A 174 -31.47 2.72 30.15
CA TRP A 174 -30.13 2.28 30.47
C TRP A 174 -29.34 3.44 31.09
N LYS A 175 -28.42 3.14 32.01
CA LYS A 175 -27.44 4.07 32.58
C LYS A 175 -26.03 3.53 32.33
N CYS A 176 -25.17 4.32 31.72
CA CYS A 176 -23.76 3.98 31.52
C CYS A 176 -22.97 4.45 32.75
N ASP A 177 -21.90 3.74 33.07
CA ASP A 177 -20.93 4.06 34.11
C ASP A 177 -20.00 5.24 33.78
N LYS A 178 -19.94 5.67 32.50
CA LYS A 178 -19.05 6.75 32.04
C LYS A 178 -19.48 8.16 32.42
N GLY A 179 -20.73 8.36 32.83
CA GLY A 179 -21.26 9.67 33.16
C GLY A 179 -22.62 9.56 33.84
N ASP A 180 -22.88 10.41 34.82
CA ASP A 180 -24.11 10.31 35.61
C ASP A 180 -25.38 10.62 34.81
N ASP A 181 -25.27 11.50 33.82
CA ASP A 181 -26.33 11.86 32.90
C ASP A 181 -26.38 10.97 31.66
N HIS A 182 -25.54 9.92 31.57
CA HIS A 182 -25.56 8.96 30.46
C HIS A 182 -26.74 7.99 30.58
N VAL A 183 -27.95 8.54 30.47
CA VAL A 183 -29.22 7.84 30.58
C VAL A 183 -29.93 7.90 29.24
N TRP A 184 -30.25 6.74 28.66
CA TRP A 184 -30.91 6.66 27.36
C TRP A 184 -31.86 5.48 27.26
N GLU A 185 -32.81 5.58 26.33
CA GLU A 185 -33.74 4.50 26.01
C GLU A 185 -33.22 3.68 24.83
N ALA A 186 -33.21 2.34 24.96
CA ALA A 186 -32.87 1.44 23.85
C ALA A 186 -33.58 0.09 24.00
N SER A 187 -33.78 -0.61 22.89
CA SER A 187 -34.34 -1.97 22.93
C SER A 187 -33.33 -2.99 23.47
N VAL A 188 -33.82 -3.95 24.26
CA VAL A 188 -33.00 -5.02 24.83
C VAL A 188 -32.29 -5.83 23.74
N ASN A 189 -32.95 -6.14 22.63
CA ASN A 189 -32.36 -6.83 21.48
C ASN A 189 -31.17 -6.07 20.87
N ASN A 190 -31.26 -4.74 20.71
CA ASN A 190 -30.14 -3.95 20.16
C ASN A 190 -28.94 -3.94 21.12
N ARG A 191 -29.21 -3.78 22.44
CA ARG A 191 -28.16 -3.88 23.47
C ARG A 191 -27.53 -5.27 23.51
N TYR A 192 -28.32 -6.33 23.36
CA TYR A 192 -27.85 -7.70 23.29
C TYR A 192 -26.92 -7.94 22.09
N LYS A 193 -27.25 -7.39 20.92
CA LYS A 193 -26.44 -7.46 19.69
C LYS A 193 -25.13 -6.65 19.75
N GLY A 194 -24.94 -5.81 20.78
CA GLY A 194 -23.70 -5.09 21.02
C GLY A 194 -23.80 -3.56 20.86
N SER A 195 -24.98 -2.97 20.70
CA SER A 195 -25.11 -1.51 20.73
C SER A 195 -24.70 -0.96 22.10
N GLY A 196 -23.72 -0.04 22.10
CA GLY A 196 -23.19 0.61 23.29
C GLY A 196 -24.04 1.78 23.81
N CYS A 197 -23.41 2.66 24.59
CA CYS A 197 -24.04 3.87 25.11
C CYS A 197 -24.28 4.91 24.02
N ALA A 198 -25.54 5.25 23.74
CA ALA A 198 -25.93 6.22 22.73
C ALA A 198 -25.44 7.65 23.05
N VAL A 199 -25.30 7.97 24.34
CA VAL A 199 -24.75 9.25 24.80
C VAL A 199 -23.26 9.35 24.48
N CYS A 200 -22.48 8.30 24.77
CA CYS A 200 -21.03 8.27 24.51
C CYS A 200 -20.68 8.35 23.01
N VAL A 201 -21.59 7.92 22.13
CA VAL A 201 -21.42 8.02 20.67
C VAL A 201 -22.16 9.22 20.07
N ASN A 202 -22.57 10.19 20.91
CA ASN A 202 -23.22 11.45 20.51
C ASN A 202 -24.50 11.26 19.67
N GLN A 203 -25.26 10.19 19.92
CA GLN A 203 -26.59 9.98 19.33
C GLN A 203 -27.71 10.56 20.21
N VAL A 204 -27.45 10.72 21.51
CA VAL A 204 -28.37 11.34 22.47
C VAL A 204 -27.65 12.50 23.13
N ALA A 205 -28.28 13.68 23.11
CA ALA A 205 -27.80 14.88 23.78
C ALA A 205 -28.21 14.86 25.26
N VAL A 206 -27.24 15.12 26.12
CA VAL A 206 -27.37 15.30 27.58
C VAL A 206 -26.47 16.47 27.97
N ASN A 207 -26.56 16.92 29.22
CA ASN A 207 -25.83 18.11 29.67
C ASN A 207 -24.32 18.01 29.49
N SER A 208 -23.72 16.84 29.70
CA SER A 208 -22.28 16.60 29.59
C SER A 208 -21.74 16.58 28.15
N ASN A 209 -22.59 16.42 27.13
CA ASN A 209 -22.17 16.31 25.73
C ASN A 209 -22.90 17.26 24.75
N CYS A 210 -23.80 18.11 25.25
CA CYS A 210 -24.52 19.05 24.41
C CYS A 210 -23.59 20.14 23.86
N LEU A 211 -24.02 20.81 22.79
CA LEU A 211 -23.25 21.86 22.13
C LEU A 211 -22.94 23.02 23.08
N ALA A 212 -23.90 23.39 23.94
CA ALA A 212 -23.72 24.46 24.93
C ALA A 212 -22.52 24.22 25.85
N THR A 213 -22.36 22.97 26.31
CA THR A 213 -21.30 22.58 27.24
C THR A 213 -19.96 22.39 26.53
N VAL A 214 -19.96 21.73 25.37
CA VAL A 214 -18.71 21.34 24.68
C VAL A 214 -18.15 22.46 23.80
N TYR A 215 -18.99 23.35 23.26
CA TYR A 215 -18.61 24.47 22.39
C TYR A 215 -19.35 25.77 22.76
N PRO A 216 -19.06 26.38 23.92
CA PRO A 216 -19.76 27.58 24.39
C PRO A 216 -19.68 28.74 23.39
N GLU A 217 -18.52 28.98 22.77
CA GLU A 217 -18.33 30.05 21.77
C GLU A 217 -19.18 29.88 20.49
N LEU A 218 -19.48 28.62 20.11
CA LEU A 218 -20.40 28.35 19.00
C LEU A 218 -21.85 28.47 19.46
N ALA A 219 -22.15 28.03 20.69
CA ALA A 219 -23.48 28.16 21.26
C ALA A 219 -23.93 29.64 21.36
N GLU A 220 -23.00 30.58 21.60
CA GLU A 220 -23.28 32.03 21.52
C GLU A 220 -23.68 32.51 20.12
N GLN A 221 -23.27 31.79 19.07
CA GLN A 221 -23.64 32.07 17.69
C GLN A 221 -24.94 31.40 17.27
N TRP A 222 -25.64 30.71 18.19
CA TRP A 222 -26.95 30.14 17.93
C TRP A 222 -27.93 31.27 17.63
N HIS A 223 -28.71 31.14 16.55
CA HIS A 223 -29.64 32.20 16.22
C HIS A 223 -30.75 32.31 17.28
N PRO A 224 -31.06 33.51 17.82
CA PRO A 224 -31.94 33.66 18.99
C PRO A 224 -33.40 33.25 18.74
N THR A 225 -33.92 33.42 17.52
CA THR A 225 -35.35 33.20 17.21
C THR A 225 -35.65 32.21 16.09
N LYS A 226 -34.73 31.95 15.15
CA LYS A 226 -34.98 31.13 13.95
C LYS A 226 -34.94 29.62 14.15
N ASN A 227 -34.54 29.14 15.34
CA ASN A 227 -34.44 27.72 15.65
C ASN A 227 -35.66 27.14 16.38
N GLY A 228 -36.74 27.94 16.54
CA GLY A 228 -37.94 27.52 17.26
C GLY A 228 -37.62 27.09 18.69
N ASN A 229 -38.11 25.90 19.09
CA ASN A 229 -37.90 25.35 20.43
C ASN A 229 -36.56 24.61 20.58
N LEU A 230 -35.75 24.50 19.52
CA LEU A 230 -34.47 23.79 19.58
C LEU A 230 -33.38 24.70 20.16
N THR A 231 -32.76 24.26 21.25
CA THR A 231 -31.69 24.99 21.93
C THR A 231 -30.34 24.31 21.73
N GLN A 232 -29.26 25.02 22.07
CA GLN A 232 -27.90 24.46 22.11
C GLN A 232 -27.74 23.27 23.08
N ASN A 233 -28.69 23.04 23.99
CA ASN A 233 -28.67 21.89 24.91
C ASN A 233 -29.25 20.61 24.29
N ASP A 234 -30.05 20.73 23.23
CA ASP A 234 -30.80 19.62 22.63
C ASP A 234 -30.02 18.90 21.51
N VAL A 235 -28.79 19.32 21.27
CA VAL A 235 -27.93 18.82 20.19
C VAL A 235 -26.53 18.54 20.69
N THR A 236 -25.94 17.45 20.23
CA THR A 236 -24.50 17.17 20.41
C THR A 236 -23.69 17.85 19.31
N SER A 237 -22.38 18.01 19.54
CA SER A 237 -21.46 18.55 18.53
C SER A 237 -21.45 17.78 17.20
N GLY A 238 -21.72 16.46 17.23
CA GLY A 238 -21.81 15.62 16.04
C GLY A 238 -23.15 15.65 15.29
N SER A 239 -24.08 16.53 15.67
CA SER A 239 -25.45 16.52 15.13
C SER A 239 -25.52 16.96 13.66
N ASN A 240 -26.25 16.21 12.84
CA ASN A 240 -26.57 16.58 11.46
C ASN A 240 -27.79 17.49 11.34
N LYS A 241 -28.39 17.94 12.47
CA LYS A 241 -29.50 18.91 12.43
C LYS A 241 -29.01 20.23 11.82
N LYS A 242 -29.75 20.73 10.83
CA LYS A 242 -29.57 22.08 10.30
C LYS A 242 -30.22 23.08 11.24
N VAL A 243 -29.48 24.12 11.57
CA VAL A 243 -29.92 25.19 12.47
C VAL A 243 -29.40 26.52 11.94
N TRP A 244 -30.09 27.59 12.30
CA TRP A 244 -29.70 28.95 12.00
C TRP A 244 -28.65 29.44 12.99
N TRP A 245 -27.67 30.15 12.46
CA TRP A 245 -26.57 30.78 13.19
C TRP A 245 -26.56 32.28 12.93
N LYS A 246 -26.00 33.04 13.87
CA LYS A 246 -25.81 34.48 13.78
C LYS A 246 -24.37 34.85 14.15
N CYS A 247 -23.68 35.56 13.26
CA CYS A 247 -22.29 35.95 13.50
C CYS A 247 -22.24 37.21 14.39
N PRO A 248 -21.37 37.27 15.41
CA PRO A 248 -21.23 38.48 16.23
C PRO A 248 -20.61 39.66 15.46
N LYS A 249 -19.94 39.41 14.32
CA LYS A 249 -19.22 40.43 13.54
C LYS A 249 -20.10 41.26 12.58
N GLY A 250 -21.31 40.81 12.28
CA GLY A 250 -22.21 41.49 11.35
C GLY A 250 -23.67 41.22 11.71
N LYS A 251 -24.48 42.27 11.82
CA LYS A 251 -25.87 42.16 12.30
C LYS A 251 -26.78 41.37 11.36
N ASP A 252 -26.42 41.33 10.09
CA ASP A 252 -27.08 40.68 8.95
C ASP A 252 -26.45 39.32 8.57
N HIS A 253 -25.37 38.92 9.25
CA HIS A 253 -24.70 37.65 9.01
C HIS A 253 -25.45 36.49 9.65
N GLU A 254 -26.53 36.06 8.99
CA GLU A 254 -27.39 34.97 9.45
C GLU A 254 -27.43 33.86 8.39
N TRP A 255 -27.15 32.62 8.78
CA TRP A 255 -27.11 31.50 7.83
C TRP A 255 -27.54 30.19 8.47
N GLU A 256 -28.01 29.26 7.64
CA GLU A 256 -28.37 27.91 8.06
C GLU A 256 -27.27 26.92 7.68
N THR A 257 -26.83 26.09 8.62
CA THR A 257 -25.94 24.95 8.34
C THR A 257 -26.06 23.88 9.45
N THR A 258 -25.42 22.73 9.27
CA THR A 258 -25.47 21.65 10.27
C THR A 258 -24.54 21.92 11.45
N VAL A 259 -24.91 21.45 12.65
CA VAL A 259 -24.07 21.59 13.86
C VAL A 259 -22.70 20.96 13.67
N VAL A 260 -22.65 19.75 13.11
CA VAL A 260 -21.39 19.03 12.83
C VAL A 260 -20.42 19.80 11.92
N HIS A 261 -20.93 20.62 11.01
CA HIS A 261 -20.10 21.40 10.08
C HIS A 261 -19.51 22.65 10.76
N ARG A 262 -20.18 23.16 11.79
CA ARG A 262 -19.68 24.25 12.63
C ARG A 262 -18.68 23.77 13.67
N THR A 263 -18.83 22.55 14.18
CA THR A 263 -17.95 21.98 15.22
C THR A 263 -16.75 21.26 14.63
N HIS A 264 -16.94 20.17 13.88
CA HIS A 264 -15.85 19.32 13.39
C HIS A 264 -15.18 19.86 12.12
N SER A 265 -15.95 20.48 11.22
CA SER A 265 -15.39 21.12 10.02
C SER A 265 -14.94 22.56 10.25
N ASN A 266 -15.23 23.11 11.44
CA ASN A 266 -14.87 24.47 11.86
C ASN A 266 -15.17 25.54 10.80
N THR A 267 -16.33 25.42 10.14
CA THR A 267 -16.72 26.40 9.12
C THR A 267 -17.22 27.68 9.79
N GLY A 268 -16.56 28.79 9.48
CA GLY A 268 -16.88 30.11 9.99
C GLY A 268 -18.12 30.72 9.33
N CYS A 269 -18.36 32.00 9.63
CA CYS A 269 -19.39 32.78 8.96
C CYS A 269 -19.11 32.87 7.45
N PRO A 270 -20.04 32.45 6.57
CA PRO A 270 -19.83 32.51 5.12
C PRO A 270 -19.78 33.95 4.59
N TYR A 271 -20.37 34.91 5.29
CA TYR A 271 -20.29 36.33 4.94
C TYR A 271 -18.94 36.94 5.34
N CYS A 272 -18.31 36.43 6.40
CA CYS A 272 -16.94 36.80 6.77
C CYS A 272 -15.88 36.05 5.94
N PHE A 273 -16.27 35.07 5.11
CA PHE A 273 -15.35 34.34 4.26
C PHE A 273 -15.66 34.68 2.80
N ASN A 274 -14.95 35.67 2.25
CA ASN A 274 -15.21 36.14 0.88
C ASN A 274 -14.86 35.04 -0.16
N PRO A 275 -15.84 34.47 -0.89
CA PRO A 275 -15.61 33.35 -1.80
C PRO A 275 -14.93 33.77 -3.11
N SER A 276 -14.76 35.07 -3.41
CA SER A 276 -14.21 35.55 -4.67
C SER A 276 -12.82 35.00 -4.98
N SER A 277 -12.62 34.50 -6.19
CA SER A 277 -11.37 33.86 -6.58
C SER A 277 -10.22 34.87 -6.65
N VAL A 278 -8.96 34.42 -6.48
CA VAL A 278 -7.79 35.30 -6.63
C VAL A 278 -7.72 35.92 -8.04
N PRO A 279 -7.99 35.17 -9.12
CA PRO A 279 -8.14 35.71 -10.47
C PRO A 279 -9.19 36.81 -10.59
N GLU A 280 -10.39 36.60 -10.05
CA GLU A 280 -11.49 37.58 -10.04
C GLU A 280 -11.10 38.88 -9.35
N LEU A 281 -10.52 38.81 -8.14
CA LEU A 281 -10.02 39.99 -7.43
C LEU A 281 -8.93 40.73 -8.22
N ARG A 282 -8.09 39.98 -8.97
CA ARG A 282 -7.07 40.59 -9.84
C ARG A 282 -7.73 41.36 -10.97
N ILE A 283 -8.61 40.73 -11.72
CA ILE A 283 -9.30 41.36 -12.85
C ILE A 283 -10.09 42.58 -12.37
N LEU A 284 -10.83 42.44 -11.26
CA LEU A 284 -11.57 43.54 -10.63
C LEU A 284 -10.65 44.73 -10.32
N SER A 285 -9.51 44.48 -9.67
CA SER A 285 -8.58 45.54 -9.28
C SER A 285 -8.03 46.32 -10.47
N GLU A 286 -7.63 45.64 -11.55
CA GLU A 286 -7.10 46.29 -12.74
C GLU A 286 -8.20 47.05 -13.49
N LEU A 287 -9.40 46.47 -13.62
CA LEU A 287 -10.52 47.16 -14.27
C LEU A 287 -10.96 48.41 -13.50
N ARG A 288 -10.93 48.39 -12.16
CA ARG A 288 -11.16 49.59 -11.31
C ARG A 288 -10.12 50.68 -11.49
N SER A 289 -8.92 50.35 -11.98
CA SER A 289 -7.92 51.37 -12.33
C SER A 289 -8.18 52.04 -13.68
N ILE A 290 -9.05 51.45 -14.51
CA ILE A 290 -9.33 51.88 -15.89
C ILE A 290 -10.70 52.55 -15.98
N PHE A 291 -11.72 51.94 -15.40
CA PHE A 291 -13.12 52.37 -15.48
C PHE A 291 -13.56 53.06 -14.18
N THR A 292 -14.49 54.00 -14.33
CA THR A 292 -15.02 54.83 -13.25
C THR A 292 -15.98 54.06 -12.34
N ALA A 293 -16.83 53.20 -12.92
CA ALA A 293 -17.71 52.30 -12.18
C ALA A 293 -17.42 50.84 -12.52
N VAL A 294 -16.93 50.07 -11.53
CA VAL A 294 -16.79 48.61 -11.63
C VAL A 294 -17.28 47.97 -10.34
N GLU A 295 -18.37 47.23 -10.49
CA GLU A 295 -19.05 46.52 -9.42
C GLU A 295 -18.64 45.06 -9.40
N HIS A 296 -18.84 44.41 -8.26
CA HIS A 296 -18.34 43.07 -7.99
C HIS A 296 -19.46 42.21 -7.41
N ARG A 297 -19.66 41.01 -7.97
CA ARG A 297 -20.70 40.03 -7.60
C ARG A 297 -22.11 40.63 -7.60
N VAL A 298 -22.45 41.29 -8.71
CA VAL A 298 -23.76 41.92 -8.88
C VAL A 298 -24.78 40.88 -9.29
N ASN A 299 -25.96 40.87 -8.67
CA ASN A 299 -27.05 40.02 -9.12
C ASN A 299 -27.87 40.74 -10.19
N ILE A 300 -27.96 40.14 -11.39
CA ILE A 300 -28.79 40.61 -12.50
C ILE A 300 -29.74 39.46 -12.85
N ASP A 301 -31.04 39.68 -12.71
CA ASP A 301 -32.09 38.67 -12.98
C ASP A 301 -31.91 37.32 -12.27
N GLY A 302 -31.48 37.36 -11.01
CA GLY A 302 -31.27 36.15 -10.22
C GLY A 302 -29.93 35.46 -10.51
N PHE A 303 -29.14 35.94 -11.50
CA PHE A 303 -27.81 35.44 -11.79
C PHE A 303 -26.74 36.39 -11.23
N GLU A 304 -25.86 35.86 -10.37
CA GLU A 304 -24.66 36.58 -9.92
C GLU A 304 -23.67 36.74 -11.07
N VAL A 305 -23.13 37.94 -11.28
CA VAL A 305 -22.09 38.26 -12.25
C VAL A 305 -20.82 38.69 -11.52
N ASP A 306 -19.69 38.02 -11.77
CA ASP A 306 -18.45 38.20 -10.99
C ASP A 306 -17.99 39.67 -11.00
N ILE A 307 -17.91 40.28 -12.18
CA ILE A 307 -17.52 41.68 -12.37
C ILE A 307 -18.47 42.34 -13.35
N TYR A 308 -19.00 43.51 -12.98
CA TYR A 308 -19.91 44.27 -13.83
C TYR A 308 -19.39 45.69 -14.05
N ILE A 309 -19.43 46.15 -15.30
CA ILE A 309 -19.09 47.51 -15.72
C ILE A 309 -20.39 48.19 -16.15
N PRO A 310 -21.09 48.91 -15.26
CA PRO A 310 -22.42 49.46 -15.55
C PRO A 310 -22.42 50.44 -16.73
N GLU A 311 -21.39 51.28 -16.81
CA GLU A 311 -21.25 52.30 -17.86
C GLU A 311 -21.17 51.71 -19.28
N LEU A 312 -20.77 50.44 -19.41
CA LEU A 312 -20.73 49.71 -20.68
C LEU A 312 -21.80 48.60 -20.77
N LYS A 313 -22.56 48.32 -19.71
CA LYS A 313 -23.40 47.12 -19.60
C LYS A 313 -22.64 45.82 -19.95
N ILE A 314 -21.40 45.71 -19.50
CA ILE A 314 -20.56 44.53 -19.71
C ILE A 314 -20.43 43.75 -18.41
N GLY A 315 -20.72 42.45 -18.46
CA GLY A 315 -20.40 41.49 -17.41
C GLY A 315 -19.16 40.69 -17.78
N ILE A 316 -18.34 40.35 -16.79
CA ILE A 316 -17.15 39.52 -16.96
C ILE A 316 -17.22 38.39 -15.94
N GLU A 317 -17.01 37.17 -16.42
CA GLU A 317 -16.97 35.94 -15.63
C GLU A 317 -15.58 35.32 -15.70
N TYR A 318 -15.05 34.88 -14.56
CA TYR A 318 -13.81 34.10 -14.53
C TYR A 318 -14.13 32.61 -14.34
N ASP A 319 -14.02 31.85 -15.43
CA ASP A 319 -14.36 30.43 -15.44
C ASP A 319 -13.13 29.58 -15.10
N GLY A 320 -12.87 29.39 -13.80
CA GLY A 320 -11.81 28.51 -13.31
C GLY A 320 -12.06 27.05 -13.72
N LYS A 321 -11.05 26.38 -14.30
CA LYS A 321 -11.22 25.03 -14.88
C LYS A 321 -11.86 24.03 -13.92
N PHE A 322 -11.42 24.05 -12.67
CA PHE A 322 -11.91 23.13 -11.62
C PHE A 322 -13.43 23.22 -11.42
N TRP A 323 -14.01 24.42 -11.53
CA TRP A 323 -15.43 24.67 -11.26
C TRP A 323 -16.32 24.58 -12.51
N HIS A 324 -15.76 24.84 -13.69
CA HIS A 324 -16.51 24.95 -14.95
C HIS A 324 -16.28 23.80 -15.94
N GLN A 325 -15.40 22.85 -15.64
CA GLN A 325 -15.26 21.64 -16.45
C GLN A 325 -16.59 20.85 -16.44
N LYS A 326 -17.14 20.56 -17.64
CA LYS A 326 -18.44 19.86 -17.83
C LYS A 326 -19.68 20.66 -17.41
N LYS A 327 -19.58 21.99 -17.30
CA LYS A 327 -20.71 22.88 -16.97
C LYS A 327 -21.18 23.75 -18.13
N GLU A 328 -20.79 23.42 -19.35
CA GLU A 328 -20.96 24.30 -20.51
C GLU A 328 -22.44 24.59 -20.81
N LYS A 329 -23.31 23.60 -20.58
CA LYS A 329 -24.76 23.79 -20.68
C LYS A 329 -25.30 24.82 -19.66
N GLN A 330 -24.81 24.78 -18.43
CA GLN A 330 -25.23 25.71 -17.37
C GLN A 330 -24.68 27.12 -17.63
N ASP A 331 -23.44 27.19 -18.10
CA ASP A 331 -22.80 28.44 -18.50
C ASP A 331 -23.56 29.12 -19.66
N LEU A 332 -24.01 28.34 -20.66
CA LEU A 332 -24.84 28.83 -21.77
C LEU A 332 -26.22 29.32 -21.30
N ILE A 333 -26.88 28.61 -20.38
CA ILE A 333 -28.17 29.06 -19.80
C ILE A 333 -28.03 30.45 -19.18
N LYS A 334 -26.95 30.70 -18.43
CA LYS A 334 -26.67 32.01 -17.85
C LYS A 334 -26.40 33.07 -18.93
N ASN A 335 -25.66 32.74 -19.98
CA ASN A 335 -25.43 33.64 -21.10
C ASN A 335 -26.75 34.04 -21.78
N ASP A 336 -27.61 33.07 -22.05
CA ASP A 336 -28.90 33.29 -22.72
C ASP A 336 -29.86 34.10 -21.87
N ALA A 337 -29.89 33.87 -20.55
CA ALA A 337 -30.73 34.63 -19.63
C ALA A 337 -30.32 36.11 -19.56
N LEU A 338 -29.03 36.41 -19.68
CA LEU A 338 -28.48 37.76 -19.52
C LEU A 338 -28.30 38.53 -20.83
N LYS A 339 -28.47 37.88 -21.99
CA LYS A 339 -28.10 38.42 -23.32
C LYS A 339 -28.77 39.74 -23.70
N GLU A 340 -30.02 39.94 -23.26
CA GLU A 340 -30.81 41.15 -23.54
C GLU A 340 -30.45 42.32 -22.62
N LYS A 341 -29.76 42.03 -21.50
CA LYS A 341 -29.43 43.03 -20.46
C LYS A 341 -27.99 43.49 -20.50
N ILE A 342 -27.07 42.55 -20.72
CA ILE A 342 -25.63 42.80 -20.70
C ILE A 342 -24.90 42.00 -21.78
N LYS A 343 -23.72 42.48 -22.18
CA LYS A 343 -22.75 41.68 -22.94
C LYS A 343 -21.86 40.93 -21.96
N LEU A 344 -21.99 39.61 -21.89
CA LEU A 344 -21.20 38.76 -20.99
C LEU A 344 -19.93 38.26 -21.69
N ILE A 345 -18.77 38.51 -21.09
CA ILE A 345 -17.46 38.03 -21.51
C ILE A 345 -16.99 36.97 -20.53
N ARG A 346 -16.63 35.77 -21.02
CA ARG A 346 -16.11 34.69 -20.18
C ARG A 346 -14.62 34.51 -20.37
N ILE A 347 -13.87 34.51 -19.27
CA ILE A 347 -12.44 34.23 -19.25
C ILE A 347 -12.26 32.75 -18.93
N ARG A 348 -12.07 31.93 -19.95
CA ARG A 348 -11.99 30.48 -19.85
C ARG A 348 -10.56 30.07 -19.49
N ASP A 349 -10.40 29.46 -18.33
CA ASP A 349 -9.10 28.98 -17.84
C ASP A 349 -8.48 27.89 -18.76
N LYS A 350 -7.16 27.69 -18.67
CA LYS A 350 -6.41 26.80 -19.57
C LYS A 350 -6.99 25.39 -19.58
N GLY A 351 -7.47 24.97 -20.74
CA GLY A 351 -8.03 23.63 -20.98
C GLY A 351 -9.56 23.56 -20.92
N LEU A 352 -10.25 24.70 -20.75
CA LEU A 352 -11.63 24.86 -21.15
C LEU A 352 -11.70 25.28 -22.61
N PHE A 353 -12.78 24.91 -23.30
CA PHE A 353 -13.08 25.38 -24.65
C PHE A 353 -13.99 26.62 -24.60
N ALA A 354 -13.98 27.37 -25.69
CA ALA A 354 -14.86 28.52 -25.89
C ALA A 354 -16.28 28.01 -26.16
N ILE A 355 -17.25 28.55 -25.44
CA ILE A 355 -18.68 28.25 -25.63
C ILE A 355 -19.36 29.32 -26.48
N THR A 356 -18.78 30.53 -26.55
CA THR A 356 -19.22 31.61 -27.45
C THR A 356 -18.03 32.34 -28.07
N GLU A 357 -18.28 33.14 -29.11
CA GLU A 357 -17.31 34.03 -29.75
C GLU A 357 -16.80 35.17 -28.84
N LYS A 358 -17.52 35.43 -27.75
CA LYS A 358 -17.17 36.46 -26.76
C LYS A 358 -16.11 35.97 -25.77
N ASP A 359 -15.89 34.66 -25.70
CA ASP A 359 -14.99 34.05 -24.73
C ASP A 359 -13.52 34.36 -25.02
N ILE A 360 -12.73 34.44 -23.95
CA ILE A 360 -11.28 34.62 -23.99
C ILE A 360 -10.64 33.35 -23.43
N LEU A 361 -9.85 32.67 -24.27
CA LEU A 361 -9.13 31.45 -23.89
C LEU A 361 -7.77 31.79 -23.29
N GLN A 362 -7.54 31.38 -22.05
CA GLN A 362 -6.24 31.59 -21.42
C GLN A 362 -5.21 30.53 -21.84
N LYS A 363 -3.99 31.00 -22.15
CA LYS A 363 -2.82 30.14 -22.43
C LYS A 363 -2.25 29.49 -21.17
N THR A 364 -2.46 30.12 -20.01
CA THR A 364 -1.94 29.70 -18.72
C THR A 364 -3.04 29.67 -17.67
N THR A 365 -2.81 29.01 -16.54
CA THR A 365 -3.74 28.98 -15.41
C THR A 365 -3.68 30.24 -14.52
N LYS A 366 -2.75 31.16 -14.81
CA LYS A 366 -2.58 32.42 -14.09
C LYS A 366 -3.10 33.57 -14.95
N VAL A 367 -3.86 34.47 -14.34
CA VAL A 367 -4.20 35.76 -14.96
C VAL A 367 -2.91 36.57 -15.11
N THR A 368 -2.66 37.10 -16.29
CA THR A 368 -1.51 37.96 -16.60
C THR A 368 -1.99 39.35 -17.03
N VAL A 369 -1.07 40.31 -17.14
CA VAL A 369 -1.37 41.63 -17.70
C VAL A 369 -1.98 41.48 -19.11
N GLU A 370 -1.50 40.49 -19.87
CA GLU A 370 -2.04 40.15 -21.19
C GLU A 370 -3.51 39.70 -21.14
N THR A 371 -3.92 38.96 -20.10
CA THR A 371 -5.34 38.62 -19.89
C THR A 371 -6.19 39.89 -19.82
N ILE A 372 -5.74 40.92 -19.11
CA ILE A 372 -6.47 42.19 -19.00
C ILE A 372 -6.50 42.91 -20.36
N LYS A 373 -5.39 42.91 -21.12
CA LYS A 373 -5.37 43.48 -22.47
C LYS A 373 -6.37 42.80 -23.41
N LEU A 374 -6.46 41.47 -23.36
CA LEU A 374 -7.44 40.70 -24.13
C LEU A 374 -8.89 41.03 -23.73
N ILE A 375 -9.16 41.24 -22.43
CA ILE A 375 -10.48 41.71 -21.97
C ILE A 375 -10.79 43.08 -22.59
N LEU A 376 -9.86 44.02 -22.53
CA LEU A 376 -10.05 45.36 -23.07
C LEU A 376 -10.23 45.34 -24.60
N GLU A 377 -9.50 44.49 -25.32
CA GLU A 377 -9.70 44.26 -26.75
C GLU A 377 -11.07 43.68 -27.06
N LYS A 378 -11.51 42.68 -26.29
CA LYS A 378 -12.85 42.09 -26.46
C LYS A 378 -13.94 43.14 -26.20
N ILE A 379 -13.78 43.99 -25.19
CA ILE A 379 -14.68 45.12 -24.91
C ILE A 379 -14.80 46.02 -26.15
N TYR A 380 -13.69 46.40 -26.80
CA TYR A 380 -13.71 47.20 -28.03
C TYR A 380 -14.45 46.54 -29.20
N THR A 381 -14.39 45.21 -29.30
CA THR A 381 -15.12 44.48 -30.37
C THR A 381 -16.63 44.42 -30.12
N LEU A 382 -17.05 44.52 -28.86
CA LEU A 382 -18.47 44.34 -28.47
C LEU A 382 -19.23 45.66 -28.41
N ILE A 383 -18.54 46.76 -28.07
CA ILE A 383 -19.16 48.07 -27.82
C ILE A 383 -18.31 49.20 -28.38
N LYS A 384 -18.98 50.15 -29.04
CA LYS A 384 -18.38 51.43 -29.42
C LYS A 384 -18.29 52.32 -28.18
N ILE A 385 -17.09 52.47 -27.64
CA ILE A 385 -16.84 53.40 -26.53
C ILE A 385 -16.89 54.82 -27.10
N GLU A 386 -17.76 55.69 -26.60
CA GLU A 386 -17.84 57.09 -27.05
C GLU A 386 -16.90 58.00 -26.26
N SER A 387 -16.75 57.77 -24.96
CA SER A 387 -15.88 58.59 -24.08
C SER A 387 -14.41 58.55 -24.50
N LEU A 388 -13.88 59.74 -24.87
CA LEU A 388 -12.48 59.97 -25.19
C LEU A 388 -11.57 59.70 -23.98
N GLU A 389 -12.01 60.08 -22.79
CA GLU A 389 -11.28 59.83 -21.55
C GLU A 389 -11.15 58.34 -21.25
N THR A 390 -12.23 57.56 -21.39
CA THR A 390 -12.19 56.11 -21.22
C THR A 390 -11.28 55.45 -22.26
N LYS A 391 -11.32 55.90 -23.53
CA LYS A 391 -10.38 55.42 -24.56
C LYS A 391 -8.92 55.69 -24.17
N ASN A 392 -8.61 56.89 -23.67
CA ASN A 392 -7.27 57.24 -23.25
C ASN A 392 -6.78 56.37 -22.09
N ARG A 393 -7.63 56.14 -21.07
CA ARG A 393 -7.31 55.23 -19.94
C ARG A 393 -7.01 53.80 -20.41
N ILE A 394 -7.83 53.25 -21.31
CA ILE A 394 -7.62 51.92 -21.87
C ILE A 394 -6.33 51.84 -22.70
N ASN A 395 -6.09 52.82 -23.58
CA ASN A 395 -4.89 52.86 -24.42
C ASN A 395 -3.61 53.00 -23.58
N ASN A 396 -3.65 53.80 -22.51
CA ASN A 396 -2.55 53.91 -21.56
C ASN A 396 -2.27 52.54 -20.89
N TYR A 397 -3.31 51.83 -20.45
CA TYR A 397 -3.15 50.49 -19.88
C TYR A 397 -2.56 49.48 -20.89
N LYS A 398 -2.97 49.53 -22.17
CA LYS A 398 -2.43 48.64 -23.22
C LYS A 398 -0.91 48.75 -23.39
N ASN A 399 -0.34 49.94 -23.13
CA ASN A 399 1.10 50.17 -23.22
C ASN A 399 1.90 49.66 -22.01
N ASN A 400 1.23 49.34 -20.89
CA ASN A 400 1.89 48.86 -19.69
C ASN A 400 2.41 47.42 -19.84
N LYS A 401 3.59 47.18 -19.27
CA LYS A 401 4.23 45.85 -19.19
C LYS A 401 4.05 45.18 -17.82
N SER A 402 3.58 45.93 -16.82
CA SER A 402 3.43 45.51 -15.42
C SER A 402 2.01 45.78 -14.92
N TRP A 403 1.65 45.20 -13.78
CA TRP A 403 0.37 45.44 -13.10
C TRP A 403 0.23 46.89 -12.64
N VAL A 404 -0.94 47.50 -12.85
CA VAL A 404 -1.19 48.90 -12.48
C VAL A 404 -1.85 48.97 -11.10
N ALA A 405 -2.74 48.02 -10.78
CA ALA A 405 -3.55 48.04 -9.58
C ALA A 405 -3.03 47.17 -8.43
N SER A 406 -1.72 46.94 -8.35
CA SER A 406 -1.09 46.05 -7.35
C SER A 406 -1.46 46.37 -5.90
N GLU A 407 -1.59 47.64 -5.54
CA GLU A 407 -1.98 48.06 -4.18
C GLU A 407 -3.47 47.80 -3.90
N SER A 408 -4.34 48.11 -4.87
CA SER A 408 -5.77 47.83 -4.78
C SER A 408 -6.03 46.33 -4.63
N PHE A 409 -5.35 45.50 -5.43
CA PHE A 409 -5.40 44.05 -5.32
C PHE A 409 -4.96 43.55 -3.93
N ARG A 410 -3.86 44.08 -3.40
CA ARG A 410 -3.34 43.71 -2.08
C ARG A 410 -4.38 43.98 -0.98
N LYS A 411 -5.03 45.14 -1.01
CA LYS A 411 -6.09 45.49 -0.05
C LYS A 411 -7.27 44.52 -0.15
N LEU A 412 -7.74 44.22 -1.35
CA LEU A 412 -8.83 43.25 -1.57
C LEU A 412 -8.44 41.83 -1.13
N TYR A 413 -7.20 41.42 -1.39
CA TYR A 413 -6.68 40.11 -1.00
C TYR A 413 -6.54 39.98 0.53
N ALA A 414 -6.00 41.00 1.20
CA ALA A 414 -5.89 41.03 2.65
C ALA A 414 -7.27 41.01 3.32
N ALA A 415 -8.19 41.85 2.84
CA ALA A 415 -9.58 41.88 3.32
C ALA A 415 -10.27 40.53 3.17
N LYS A 416 -10.04 39.81 2.06
CA LYS A 416 -10.57 38.46 1.86
C LYS A 416 -10.06 37.44 2.90
N ASN A 417 -8.78 37.53 3.29
CA ASN A 417 -8.16 36.51 4.13
C ASN A 417 -8.25 36.81 5.64
N HIS A 418 -8.67 38.02 6.04
CA HIS A 418 -8.91 38.41 7.44
C HIS A 418 -7.76 38.07 8.40
N ILE A 419 -6.52 38.25 7.98
CA ILE A 419 -5.35 38.01 8.82
C ILE A 419 -4.98 39.31 9.53
N ALA A 420 -5.05 39.30 10.86
CA ALA A 420 -4.49 40.36 11.68
C ALA A 420 -2.96 40.38 11.47
N PHE A 421 -2.35 41.55 11.54
CA PHE A 421 -0.91 41.68 11.27
C PHE A 421 -0.08 40.84 12.25
N GLU A 422 -0.52 40.76 13.50
CA GLU A 422 0.06 40.01 14.61
C GLU A 422 -0.01 38.49 14.41
N ASP A 423 -0.94 38.02 13.58
CA ASP A 423 -1.10 36.60 13.24
C ASP A 423 -0.37 36.22 11.93
N SER A 424 0.34 37.17 11.33
CA SER A 424 0.94 37.01 10.01
C SER A 424 2.33 36.37 10.03
N VAL A 425 2.77 35.81 8.89
CA VAL A 425 4.14 35.30 8.71
C VAL A 425 5.18 36.39 8.95
N GLU A 426 4.88 37.63 8.55
CA GLU A 426 5.81 38.76 8.70
C GLU A 426 6.11 39.05 10.16
N TYR A 427 5.08 39.02 11.01
CA TYR A 427 5.19 39.31 12.43
C TYR A 427 5.72 38.11 13.23
N LEU A 428 5.14 36.92 13.02
CA LEU A 428 5.47 35.72 13.81
C LEU A 428 6.78 35.05 13.39
N TYR A 429 7.20 35.21 12.13
CA TYR A 429 8.39 34.56 11.56
C TYR A 429 9.23 35.54 10.70
N PRO A 430 9.80 36.60 11.30
CA PRO A 430 10.51 37.64 10.56
C PRO A 430 11.71 37.11 9.74
N GLU A 431 12.46 36.14 10.27
CA GLU A 431 13.58 35.53 9.53
C GLU A 431 13.13 34.73 8.31
N ILE A 432 11.95 34.09 8.38
CA ILE A 432 11.36 33.39 7.23
C ILE A 432 10.78 34.40 6.25
N SER A 433 10.20 35.49 6.74
CA SER A 433 9.71 36.61 5.93
C SER A 433 10.81 37.17 5.02
N LYS A 434 12.05 37.27 5.50
CA LYS A 434 13.23 37.67 4.69
C LYS A 434 13.53 36.74 3.53
N LEU A 435 13.17 35.46 3.63
CA LEU A 435 13.34 34.48 2.55
C LEU A 435 12.24 34.61 1.48
N TRP A 436 11.22 35.44 1.68
CA TRP A 436 10.17 35.65 0.69
C TRP A 436 10.76 36.20 -0.60
N HIS A 437 10.47 35.55 -1.73
CA HIS A 437 11.08 35.97 -2.98
C HIS A 437 10.65 37.41 -3.35
N PRO A 438 11.60 38.32 -3.69
CA PRO A 438 11.32 39.75 -3.85
C PRO A 438 10.36 40.08 -5.01
N THR A 439 10.46 39.35 -6.13
CA THR A 439 9.68 39.65 -7.34
C THR A 439 8.69 38.55 -7.77
N LYS A 440 9.02 37.27 -7.62
CA LYS A 440 8.16 36.16 -8.09
C LYS A 440 6.85 35.97 -7.34
N ASN A 441 6.73 36.58 -6.16
CA ASN A 441 5.48 36.57 -5.40
C ASN A 441 4.64 37.82 -5.64
N GLU A 442 5.11 38.79 -6.44
CA GLU A 442 4.44 40.07 -6.58
C GLU A 442 2.98 39.88 -7.01
N PRO A 443 2.02 40.56 -6.35
CA PRO A 443 2.16 41.54 -5.26
C PRO A 443 1.84 40.97 -3.87
N LEU A 444 1.96 39.66 -3.67
CA LEU A 444 1.72 39.01 -2.39
C LEU A 444 2.87 39.29 -1.42
N LEU A 445 2.53 39.69 -0.19
CA LEU A 445 3.47 39.97 0.90
C LEU A 445 3.26 38.98 2.05
N PRO A 446 4.31 38.70 2.85
CA PRO A 446 4.23 37.82 4.02
C PRO A 446 3.13 38.19 5.01
N LYS A 447 2.89 39.49 5.26
CA LYS A 447 1.81 39.96 6.16
C LYS A 447 0.39 39.53 5.80
N TYR A 448 0.16 39.02 4.59
CA TYR A 448 -1.17 38.55 4.15
C TYR A 448 -1.41 37.06 4.38
N PHE A 449 -0.49 36.36 5.05
CA PHE A 449 -0.60 34.92 5.25
C PHE A 449 -0.38 34.58 6.72
N SER A 450 -1.16 33.62 7.23
CA SER A 450 -0.85 32.98 8.50
C SER A 450 0.25 31.91 8.31
N PRO A 451 1.04 31.61 9.34
CA PRO A 451 2.08 30.57 9.30
C PRO A 451 1.58 29.18 8.88
N GLY A 452 0.31 28.87 9.15
CA GLY A 452 -0.32 27.60 8.80
C GLY A 452 -0.78 27.48 7.34
N SER A 453 -0.61 28.53 6.53
CA SER A 453 -1.12 28.56 5.16
C SER A 453 -0.51 27.48 4.26
N ASN A 454 -1.36 26.75 3.53
CA ASN A 454 -0.96 25.80 2.48
C ASN A 454 -0.62 26.50 1.16
N LYS A 455 -0.63 27.85 1.10
CA LYS A 455 -0.31 28.60 -0.11
C LYS A 455 1.13 28.33 -0.53
N LYS A 456 1.32 27.94 -1.80
CA LYS A 456 2.65 27.86 -2.43
C LYS A 456 3.09 29.26 -2.87
N VAL A 457 4.32 29.61 -2.49
CA VAL A 457 5.00 30.86 -2.84
C VAL A 457 6.47 30.58 -3.14
N TRP A 458 7.11 31.49 -3.85
CA TRP A 458 8.53 31.45 -4.14
C TRP A 458 9.34 31.96 -2.95
N TRP A 459 10.48 31.33 -2.70
CA TRP A 459 11.44 31.69 -1.67
C TRP A 459 12.82 31.88 -2.31
N LYS A 460 13.64 32.75 -1.74
CA LYS A 460 15.04 32.95 -2.10
C LYS A 460 15.89 32.85 -0.84
N CYS A 461 16.91 31.99 -0.86
CA CYS A 461 17.88 31.83 0.21
C CYS A 461 19.06 32.78 -0.02
N ASP A 462 19.69 33.24 1.05
CA ASP A 462 20.89 34.07 1.03
C ASP A 462 22.17 33.31 0.63
N LYS A 463 22.16 31.97 0.75
CA LYS A 463 23.31 31.11 0.44
C LYS A 463 23.69 31.00 -1.05
N GLY A 464 22.87 31.51 -1.96
CA GLY A 464 23.20 31.53 -3.38
C GLY A 464 22.12 32.17 -4.23
N ASP A 465 22.52 32.85 -5.30
CA ASP A 465 21.58 33.58 -6.16
C ASP A 465 20.60 32.68 -6.90
N ASP A 466 21.00 31.45 -7.23
CA ASP A 466 20.14 30.44 -7.84
C ASP A 466 19.35 29.61 -6.82
N HIS A 467 19.42 29.96 -5.52
CA HIS A 467 18.67 29.29 -4.45
C HIS A 467 17.24 29.77 -4.37
N GLU A 468 16.52 29.62 -5.48
CA GLU A 468 15.11 29.99 -5.61
C GLU A 468 14.23 28.74 -5.75
N TRP A 469 13.22 28.61 -4.89
CA TRP A 469 12.32 27.46 -4.90
C TRP A 469 10.89 27.84 -4.53
N GLU A 470 9.92 27.06 -5.00
CA GLU A 470 8.50 27.23 -4.68
C GLU A 470 8.07 26.13 -3.69
N THR A 471 7.50 26.52 -2.54
CA THR A 471 6.92 25.57 -1.56
C THR A 471 5.84 26.24 -0.72
N GLN A 472 5.12 25.46 0.08
CA GLN A 472 4.05 25.94 0.95
C GLN A 472 4.59 26.76 2.13
N ILE A 473 3.86 27.79 2.56
CA ILE A 473 4.23 28.66 3.70
C ILE A 473 4.41 27.86 5.00
N ASN A 474 3.46 26.97 5.30
CA ASN A 474 3.55 26.12 6.50
C ASN A 474 4.78 25.19 6.54
N HIS A 475 5.38 24.86 5.41
CA HIS A 475 6.58 24.03 5.36
C HIS A 475 7.80 24.76 5.92
N LEU A 476 7.92 26.06 5.69
CA LEU A 476 8.98 26.85 6.29
C LEU A 476 8.61 27.25 7.72
N CYS A 477 7.41 27.78 7.94
CA CYS A 477 7.05 28.37 9.23
C CYS A 477 6.86 27.31 10.33
N LEU A 478 6.09 26.25 10.05
CA LEU A 478 5.73 25.25 11.07
C LEU A 478 6.59 24.00 11.01
N LYS A 479 6.98 23.55 9.81
CA LYS A 479 7.78 22.32 9.63
C LYS A 479 9.29 22.57 9.53
N ASN A 480 9.72 23.83 9.47
CA ASN A 480 11.11 24.25 9.39
C ASN A 480 11.94 23.49 8.33
N THR A 481 11.42 23.29 7.12
CA THR A 481 12.11 22.48 6.10
C THR A 481 13.34 23.15 5.50
N GLY A 482 13.48 24.47 5.65
CA GLY A 482 14.58 25.28 5.10
C GLY A 482 14.64 25.29 3.56
N CYS A 483 15.79 25.72 3.03
CA CYS A 483 16.07 25.77 1.59
C CYS A 483 16.26 24.36 1.00
N SER A 484 15.43 24.00 0.01
CA SER A 484 15.50 22.68 -0.65
C SER A 484 16.77 22.46 -1.46
N ILE A 485 17.44 23.53 -1.88
CA ILE A 485 18.66 23.50 -2.68
C ILE A 485 19.87 23.26 -1.78
N CYS A 486 19.96 23.99 -0.67
CA CYS A 486 20.96 23.72 0.39
C CYS A 486 20.87 22.29 0.93
N ALA A 487 19.66 21.74 1.03
CA ALA A 487 19.43 20.36 1.46
C ALA A 487 19.64 19.31 0.34
N ASN A 488 20.12 19.70 -0.85
CA ASN A 488 20.31 18.85 -2.03
C ASN A 488 19.05 18.07 -2.48
N LYS A 489 17.86 18.55 -2.13
CA LYS A 489 16.57 18.00 -2.58
C LYS A 489 16.20 18.50 -3.98
N LYS A 490 16.68 19.69 -4.36
CA LYS A 490 16.60 20.28 -5.70
C LYS A 490 18.01 20.60 -6.18
N ILE A 491 18.36 20.17 -7.39
CA ILE A 491 19.65 20.46 -8.02
C ILE A 491 19.49 21.68 -8.93
N VAL A 492 20.37 22.65 -8.73
CA VAL A 492 20.61 23.84 -9.55
C VAL A 492 22.10 23.89 -9.87
N VAL A 493 22.56 24.94 -10.55
CA VAL A 493 23.95 25.04 -11.01
C VAL A 493 24.91 24.98 -9.82
N SER A 494 24.68 25.82 -8.80
CA SER A 494 25.59 25.98 -7.66
C SER A 494 25.79 24.72 -6.79
N ASN A 495 24.87 23.76 -6.81
CA ASN A 495 24.98 22.50 -6.06
C ASN A 495 25.06 21.24 -6.95
N SER A 496 25.33 21.41 -8.24
CA SER A 496 25.55 20.32 -9.18
C SER A 496 26.90 19.64 -8.98
N LEU A 497 27.04 18.42 -9.49
CA LEU A 497 28.30 17.67 -9.48
C LEU A 497 29.34 18.36 -10.37
N THR A 498 28.93 18.95 -11.50
CA THR A 498 29.82 19.74 -12.37
C THR A 498 30.51 20.87 -11.59
N THR A 499 29.72 21.63 -10.82
CA THR A 499 30.23 22.79 -10.09
C THR A 499 31.00 22.40 -8.83
N LEU A 500 30.52 21.43 -8.06
CA LEU A 500 31.15 21.05 -6.78
C LEU A 500 32.31 20.04 -6.94
N ASN A 501 32.32 19.24 -8.00
CA ASN A 501 33.35 18.22 -8.26
C ASN A 501 33.69 18.12 -9.76
N PRO A 502 34.27 19.17 -10.37
CA PRO A 502 34.52 19.22 -11.82
C PRO A 502 35.41 18.09 -12.34
N GLU A 503 36.45 17.71 -11.59
CA GLU A 503 37.32 16.59 -11.97
C GLU A 503 36.57 15.26 -12.00
N LEU A 504 35.64 15.06 -11.08
CA LEU A 504 34.82 13.86 -11.06
C LEU A 504 33.81 13.85 -12.21
N ALA A 505 33.27 15.02 -12.56
CA ALA A 505 32.35 15.18 -13.67
C ALA A 505 32.99 14.81 -15.02
N LYS A 506 34.31 15.00 -15.20
CA LYS A 506 35.04 14.54 -16.40
C LYS A 506 34.99 13.03 -16.60
N GLU A 507 34.93 12.26 -15.51
CA GLU A 507 34.82 10.81 -15.56
C GLU A 507 33.39 10.31 -15.86
N TRP A 508 32.42 11.21 -16.07
CA TRP A 508 31.06 10.82 -16.43
C TRP A 508 31.02 10.16 -17.80
N HIS A 509 30.37 9.00 -17.91
CA HIS A 509 30.26 8.35 -19.20
C HIS A 509 29.30 9.12 -20.12
N THR A 510 29.79 9.52 -21.30
CA THR A 510 29.10 10.45 -22.22
C THR A 510 27.83 9.86 -22.87
N THR A 511 27.82 8.57 -23.21
CA THR A 511 26.69 7.95 -23.94
C THR A 511 25.84 6.96 -23.13
N LYS A 512 26.33 6.42 -22.00
CA LYS A 512 25.64 5.35 -21.25
C LYS A 512 24.66 5.83 -20.16
N ASN A 513 24.51 7.14 -19.98
CA ASN A 513 23.68 7.72 -18.92
C ASN A 513 22.38 8.38 -19.43
N GLY A 514 22.06 8.24 -20.73
CA GLY A 514 20.87 8.86 -21.33
C GLY A 514 20.84 10.38 -21.10
N ASP A 515 19.69 10.90 -20.66
CA ASP A 515 19.50 12.34 -20.43
C ASP A 515 20.12 12.87 -19.11
N LEU A 516 20.69 11.98 -18.29
CA LEU A 516 21.37 12.36 -17.05
C LEU A 516 22.79 12.83 -17.36
N ASN A 517 23.09 14.04 -16.89
CA ASN A 517 24.40 14.65 -16.95
C ASN A 517 24.85 15.13 -15.55
N PRO A 518 26.14 15.45 -15.36
CA PRO A 518 26.67 15.93 -14.07
C PRO A 518 26.03 17.23 -13.56
N GLU A 519 25.44 18.05 -14.43
CA GLU A 519 24.77 19.31 -14.06
C GLU A 519 23.42 19.05 -13.36
N LYS A 520 22.78 17.92 -13.64
CA LYS A 520 21.46 17.54 -13.10
C LYS A 520 21.53 16.64 -11.87
N VAL A 521 22.72 16.40 -11.32
CA VAL A 521 22.93 15.55 -10.14
C VAL A 521 23.86 16.24 -9.15
N GLY A 522 23.56 16.13 -7.85
CA GLY A 522 24.47 16.61 -6.80
C GLY A 522 25.45 15.53 -6.33
N PRO A 523 26.56 15.90 -5.66
CA PRO A 523 27.57 14.96 -5.16
C PRO A 523 27.05 13.90 -4.18
N GLY A 524 26.02 14.23 -3.39
CA GLY A 524 25.39 13.29 -2.44
C GLY A 524 24.43 12.28 -3.07
N SER A 525 24.32 12.22 -4.40
CA SER A 525 23.31 11.40 -5.08
C SER A 525 23.58 9.90 -5.01
N ASN A 526 22.55 9.13 -4.65
CA ASN A 526 22.59 7.65 -4.68
C ASN A 526 22.35 7.06 -6.09
N LYS A 527 22.12 7.89 -7.12
CA LYS A 527 21.88 7.41 -8.49
C LYS A 527 23.10 6.66 -9.01
N LYS A 528 22.90 5.41 -9.46
CA LYS A 528 23.94 4.59 -10.09
C LYS A 528 24.07 4.94 -11.57
N VAL A 529 25.22 5.50 -11.94
CA VAL A 529 25.54 5.96 -13.29
C VAL A 529 26.81 5.28 -13.79
N TRP A 530 27.00 5.30 -15.10
CA TRP A 530 28.21 4.81 -15.75
C TRP A 530 29.31 5.87 -15.68
N TRP A 531 30.51 5.41 -15.36
CA TRP A 531 31.74 6.17 -15.29
C TRP A 531 32.75 5.61 -16.28
N LYS A 532 33.65 6.47 -16.76
CA LYS A 532 34.76 6.11 -17.62
C LYS A 532 36.03 6.75 -17.07
N CYS A 533 37.04 5.93 -16.79
CA CYS A 533 38.33 6.42 -16.30
C CYS A 533 39.15 6.94 -17.48
N GLU A 534 39.85 8.05 -17.27
CA GLU A 534 40.75 8.62 -18.28
C GLU A 534 41.99 7.72 -18.54
N LYS A 535 42.33 6.83 -17.61
CA LYS A 535 43.50 5.94 -17.72
C LYS A 535 43.35 4.80 -18.73
N GLY A 536 42.14 4.52 -19.22
CA GLY A 536 41.92 3.43 -20.18
C GLY A 536 40.54 3.49 -20.83
N GLY A 537 40.50 3.31 -22.16
CA GLY A 537 39.27 3.41 -22.94
C GLY A 537 38.20 2.36 -22.56
N ASP A 538 38.62 1.21 -22.03
CA ASP A 538 37.78 0.10 -21.56
C ASP A 538 37.54 0.13 -20.03
N HIS A 539 38.00 1.18 -19.34
CA HIS A 539 37.81 1.35 -17.89
C HIS A 539 36.45 1.96 -17.61
N GLU A 540 35.41 1.17 -17.83
CA GLU A 540 34.03 1.57 -17.62
C GLU A 540 33.34 0.74 -16.53
N TRP A 541 32.58 1.41 -15.67
CA TRP A 541 31.86 0.77 -14.57
C TRP A 541 30.64 1.56 -14.13
N LYS A 542 29.69 0.88 -13.48
CA LYS A 542 28.47 1.47 -12.95
C LYS A 542 28.52 1.53 -11.42
N THR A 543 28.40 2.73 -10.84
CA THR A 543 28.32 2.93 -9.38
C THR A 543 27.60 4.23 -9.03
N SER A 544 27.25 4.45 -7.77
CA SER A 544 26.58 5.68 -7.33
C SER A 544 27.50 6.90 -7.32
N VAL A 545 26.94 8.09 -7.55
CA VAL A 545 27.67 9.38 -7.48
C VAL A 545 28.29 9.58 -6.10
N VAL A 546 27.53 9.34 -5.03
CA VAL A 546 28.05 9.49 -3.66
C VAL A 546 29.25 8.58 -3.36
N HIS A 547 29.29 7.36 -3.90
CA HIS A 547 30.47 6.50 -3.74
C HIS A 547 31.69 7.07 -4.45
N ARG A 548 31.50 7.64 -5.64
CA ARG A 548 32.57 8.31 -6.37
C ARG A 548 33.09 9.54 -5.63
N THR A 549 32.19 10.39 -5.15
CA THR A 549 32.55 11.58 -4.37
C THR A 549 33.27 11.23 -3.08
N ASN A 550 32.91 10.11 -2.43
CA ASN A 550 33.61 9.59 -1.24
C ASN A 550 34.94 8.85 -1.56
N GLY A 551 35.49 9.04 -2.76
CA GLY A 551 36.82 8.55 -3.13
C GLY A 551 36.90 7.11 -3.69
N LYS A 552 35.77 6.46 -4.02
CA LYS A 552 35.83 5.16 -4.72
C LYS A 552 36.20 5.37 -6.19
N GLY A 553 37.44 5.06 -6.54
CA GLY A 553 37.98 5.19 -7.90
C GLY A 553 37.67 4.02 -8.84
N CYS A 554 38.38 3.97 -9.97
CA CYS A 554 38.23 2.97 -11.02
C CYS A 554 38.54 1.54 -10.52
N PRO A 555 37.62 0.57 -10.64
CA PRO A 555 37.85 -0.81 -10.20
C PRO A 555 38.83 -1.56 -11.12
N VAL A 556 39.01 -1.12 -12.36
CA VAL A 556 39.98 -1.70 -13.30
C VAL A 556 41.41 -1.32 -12.87
N CYS A 557 41.67 -0.04 -12.62
CA CYS A 557 42.97 0.41 -12.11
C CYS A 557 43.35 -0.25 -10.78
N ALA A 558 42.35 -0.56 -9.94
CA ALA A 558 42.55 -1.27 -8.68
C ALA A 558 42.64 -2.81 -8.81
N ASN A 559 42.64 -3.35 -10.04
CA ASN A 559 42.62 -4.78 -10.35
C ASN A 559 41.47 -5.58 -9.67
N LYS A 560 40.36 -4.90 -9.37
CA LYS A 560 39.13 -5.52 -8.84
C LYS A 560 38.18 -5.99 -9.95
N LYS A 561 38.33 -5.42 -11.16
CA LYS A 561 37.66 -5.85 -12.39
C LYS A 561 38.74 -6.07 -13.45
N ILE A 562 38.71 -7.22 -14.12
CA ILE A 562 39.60 -7.51 -15.25
C ILE A 562 38.87 -7.18 -16.54
N VAL A 563 39.55 -6.43 -17.41
CA VAL A 563 39.20 -6.11 -18.79
C VAL A 563 40.44 -6.34 -19.64
N VAL A 564 40.34 -6.13 -20.95
CA VAL A 564 41.43 -6.40 -21.89
C VAL A 564 42.72 -5.67 -21.47
N SER A 565 42.65 -4.36 -21.20
CA SER A 565 43.83 -3.55 -20.92
C SER A 565 44.61 -3.91 -19.64
N ASN A 566 44.00 -4.62 -18.68
CA ASN A 566 44.67 -5.06 -17.46
C ASN A 566 44.73 -6.59 -17.29
N SER A 567 44.44 -7.34 -18.37
CA SER A 567 44.57 -8.79 -18.40
C SER A 567 46.04 -9.25 -18.39
N LEU A 568 46.26 -10.50 -18.01
CA LEU A 568 47.58 -11.13 -18.03
C LEU A 568 48.08 -11.28 -19.47
N THR A 569 47.18 -11.60 -20.42
CA THR A 569 47.51 -11.65 -21.84
C THR A 569 48.12 -10.34 -22.33
N THR A 570 47.50 -9.21 -21.99
CA THR A 570 47.96 -7.90 -22.46
C THR A 570 49.18 -7.39 -21.68
N LEU A 571 49.22 -7.55 -20.36
CA LEU A 571 50.30 -7.01 -19.53
C LEU A 571 51.56 -7.88 -19.47
N ASN A 572 51.44 -9.20 -19.68
CA ASN A 572 52.59 -10.10 -19.74
C ASN A 572 52.36 -11.27 -20.72
N PRO A 573 52.45 -11.02 -22.04
CA PRO A 573 52.22 -12.03 -23.08
C PRO A 573 53.15 -13.24 -22.98
N GLU A 574 54.42 -13.03 -22.57
CA GLU A 574 55.39 -14.13 -22.43
C GLU A 574 55.01 -15.09 -21.30
N LEU A 575 54.55 -14.55 -20.17
CA LEU A 575 54.04 -15.41 -19.10
C LEU A 575 52.75 -16.12 -19.51
N ALA A 576 51.87 -15.44 -20.27
CA ALA A 576 50.64 -16.04 -20.78
C ALA A 576 50.92 -17.28 -21.68
N LYS A 577 52.02 -17.30 -22.44
CA LYS A 577 52.44 -18.48 -23.23
C LYS A 577 52.75 -19.71 -22.38
N GLU A 578 53.11 -19.52 -21.10
CA GLU A 578 53.33 -20.64 -20.17
C GLU A 578 52.03 -21.14 -19.51
N TRP A 579 50.87 -20.58 -19.83
CA TRP A 579 49.59 -21.02 -19.30
C TRP A 579 49.29 -22.46 -19.73
N HIS A 580 48.85 -23.30 -18.80
CA HIS A 580 48.49 -24.66 -19.16
C HIS A 580 47.14 -24.68 -19.91
N SER A 581 47.12 -25.24 -21.12
CA SER A 581 45.98 -25.20 -22.04
C SER A 581 44.71 -25.91 -21.53
N THR A 582 44.85 -27.02 -20.79
CA THR A 582 43.69 -27.84 -20.38
C THR A 582 43.45 -27.98 -18.87
N LYS A 583 44.42 -27.64 -18.01
CA LYS A 583 44.33 -27.89 -16.55
C LYS A 583 43.74 -26.75 -15.73
N ASN A 584 43.38 -25.63 -16.35
CA ASN A 584 42.86 -24.45 -15.67
C ASN A 584 41.33 -24.33 -15.71
N GLY A 585 40.62 -25.40 -16.01
CA GLY A 585 39.16 -25.48 -15.84
C GLY A 585 38.37 -24.41 -16.60
N GLY A 586 38.87 -23.99 -17.77
CA GLY A 586 38.25 -22.95 -18.61
C GLY A 586 38.70 -21.52 -18.34
N LEU A 587 39.42 -21.25 -17.23
CA LEU A 587 39.97 -19.93 -16.93
C LEU A 587 41.05 -19.54 -17.95
N THR A 588 40.90 -18.38 -18.60
CA THR A 588 41.86 -17.87 -19.59
C THR A 588 42.75 -16.77 -19.02
N THR A 589 43.83 -16.45 -19.74
CA THR A 589 44.76 -15.36 -19.39
C THR A 589 44.13 -13.98 -19.58
N ASP A 590 43.02 -13.87 -20.31
CA ASP A 590 42.27 -12.63 -20.51
C ASP A 590 41.41 -12.28 -19.28
N GLU A 591 41.09 -13.28 -18.45
CA GLU A 591 40.18 -13.16 -17.30
C GLU A 591 40.90 -12.92 -15.96
N VAL A 592 42.24 -12.86 -15.97
CA VAL A 592 43.07 -12.68 -14.78
C VAL A 592 44.06 -11.56 -14.99
N GLY A 593 44.35 -10.78 -13.94
CA GLY A 593 45.41 -9.77 -13.97
C GLY A 593 46.75 -10.32 -13.44
N THR A 594 47.85 -9.62 -13.77
CA THR A 594 49.22 -9.96 -13.34
C THR A 594 49.40 -9.99 -11.82
N GLY A 595 48.60 -9.24 -11.07
CA GLY A 595 48.60 -9.19 -9.60
C GLY A 595 47.75 -10.26 -8.91
N SER A 596 47.19 -11.22 -9.64
CA SER A 596 46.24 -12.21 -9.09
C SER A 596 46.90 -13.21 -8.13
N ASN A 597 46.23 -13.48 -7.01
CA ASN A 597 46.61 -14.54 -6.06
C ASN A 597 46.06 -15.92 -6.44
N LYS A 598 45.41 -16.07 -7.59
CA LYS A 598 44.92 -17.38 -8.05
C LYS A 598 46.09 -18.32 -8.32
N LYS A 599 46.00 -19.54 -7.80
CA LYS A 599 46.91 -20.66 -8.09
C LYS A 599 46.41 -21.39 -9.33
N VAL A 600 47.26 -21.51 -10.34
CA VAL A 600 46.91 -22.07 -11.66
C VAL A 600 48.03 -22.98 -12.15
N TRP A 601 47.70 -23.86 -13.09
CA TRP A 601 48.65 -24.74 -13.77
C TRP A 601 49.41 -24.00 -14.86
N TRP A 602 50.72 -24.25 -14.89
CA TRP A 602 51.67 -23.72 -15.85
C TRP A 602 52.38 -24.86 -16.57
N LYS A 603 52.84 -24.59 -17.79
CA LYS A 603 53.62 -25.49 -18.62
C LYS A 603 54.81 -24.75 -19.21
N CYS A 604 56.00 -25.25 -18.91
CA CYS A 604 57.25 -24.66 -19.42
C CYS A 604 57.55 -25.23 -20.80
N SER A 605 58.03 -24.40 -21.72
CA SER A 605 58.43 -24.81 -23.07
C SER A 605 59.67 -25.70 -23.10
N LYS A 606 60.49 -25.71 -22.04
CA LYS A 606 61.76 -26.47 -21.98
C LYS A 606 61.59 -27.98 -21.81
N GLY A 607 60.40 -28.47 -21.45
CA GLY A 607 60.16 -29.91 -21.26
C GLY A 607 58.68 -30.23 -21.32
N LYS A 608 58.31 -31.30 -22.03
CA LYS A 608 56.89 -31.68 -22.24
C LYS A 608 56.16 -32.02 -20.94
N ASP A 609 56.90 -32.51 -19.93
CA ASP A 609 56.45 -32.89 -18.60
C ASP A 609 56.70 -31.79 -17.54
N HIS A 610 57.14 -30.61 -17.96
CA HIS A 610 57.37 -29.47 -17.07
C HIS A 610 56.08 -28.75 -16.72
N GLU A 611 55.24 -29.41 -15.92
CA GLU A 611 53.93 -28.92 -15.51
C GLU A 611 53.86 -28.76 -13.99
N TRP A 612 53.37 -27.61 -13.52
CA TRP A 612 53.27 -27.32 -12.09
C TRP A 612 52.20 -26.28 -11.78
N GLU A 613 51.76 -26.24 -10.53
CA GLU A 613 50.89 -25.18 -10.03
C GLU A 613 51.69 -24.08 -9.34
N ALA A 614 51.34 -22.83 -9.65
CA ALA A 614 51.89 -21.65 -8.97
C ALA A 614 50.90 -20.49 -8.99
N ILE A 615 51.08 -19.56 -8.05
CA ILE A 615 50.29 -18.33 -7.96
C ILE A 615 50.74 -17.34 -9.07
N ILE A 616 49.79 -16.71 -9.76
CA ILE A 616 50.04 -15.79 -10.89
C ILE A 616 50.97 -14.63 -10.50
N VAL A 617 50.72 -13.92 -9.39
CA VAL A 617 51.57 -12.80 -8.98
C VAL A 617 53.02 -13.22 -8.70
N ASN A 618 53.24 -14.44 -8.21
CA ASN A 618 54.59 -14.97 -7.97
C ASN A 618 55.31 -15.32 -9.27
N ARG A 619 54.59 -15.87 -10.25
CA ARG A 619 55.11 -16.09 -11.60
C ARG A 619 55.47 -14.78 -12.29
N ASN A 620 54.61 -13.76 -12.16
CA ASN A 620 54.85 -12.43 -12.73
C ASN A 620 56.06 -11.73 -12.11
N LYS A 621 56.39 -12.01 -10.84
CA LYS A 621 57.63 -11.56 -10.17
C LYS A 621 58.90 -12.29 -10.63
N GLY A 622 58.80 -13.22 -11.59
CA GLY A 622 59.95 -13.93 -12.16
C GLY A 622 60.24 -15.30 -11.53
N ILE A 623 59.38 -15.84 -10.67
CA ILE A 623 59.55 -17.21 -10.18
C ILE A 623 59.23 -18.19 -11.33
N GLY A 624 60.27 -18.81 -11.89
CA GLY A 624 60.17 -19.71 -13.04
C GLY A 624 59.87 -21.18 -12.71
N CYS A 625 60.09 -22.05 -13.70
CA CYS A 625 59.81 -23.48 -13.60
C CYS A 625 60.63 -24.17 -12.46
N PRO A 626 59.98 -24.83 -11.49
CA PRO A 626 60.66 -25.51 -10.38
C PRO A 626 61.42 -26.76 -10.85
N ILE A 627 61.07 -27.32 -12.02
CA ILE A 627 61.72 -28.50 -12.59
C ILE A 627 63.03 -28.08 -13.27
N CYS A 628 63.03 -27.01 -14.07
CA CYS A 628 64.25 -26.46 -14.67
C CYS A 628 65.28 -26.00 -13.62
N SER A 629 64.81 -25.49 -12.48
CA SER A 629 65.67 -25.07 -11.36
C SER A 629 66.03 -26.22 -10.40
N ASN A 630 65.64 -27.47 -10.71
CA ASN A 630 65.86 -28.66 -9.89
C ASN A 630 65.30 -28.59 -8.46
N LYS A 631 64.35 -27.68 -8.20
CA LYS A 631 63.59 -27.60 -6.94
C LYS A 631 62.53 -28.70 -6.83
N LYS A 632 62.01 -29.17 -7.98
CA LYS A 632 61.15 -30.34 -8.10
C LYS A 632 61.82 -31.34 -9.05
N ILE A 633 62.00 -32.59 -8.59
CA ILE A 633 62.56 -33.66 -9.41
C ILE A 633 61.43 -34.51 -9.98
N ILE A 634 61.47 -34.70 -11.30
CA ILE A 634 60.64 -35.62 -12.07
C ILE A 634 61.55 -36.43 -13.00
N ILE A 635 60.97 -37.29 -13.85
CA ILE A 635 61.74 -38.18 -14.71
C ILE A 635 62.72 -37.39 -15.60
N SER A 636 62.25 -36.38 -16.36
CA SER A 636 63.06 -35.67 -17.35
C SER A 636 64.28 -34.92 -16.79
N ASN A 637 64.24 -34.47 -15.52
CA ASN A 637 65.38 -33.81 -14.86
C ASN A 637 66.06 -34.70 -13.79
N SER A 638 65.71 -35.98 -13.73
CA SER A 638 66.35 -36.94 -12.83
C SER A 638 67.79 -37.24 -13.25
N LEU A 639 68.60 -37.70 -12.30
CA LEU A 639 69.95 -38.18 -12.55
C LEU A 639 69.93 -39.35 -13.54
N ALA A 640 68.95 -40.25 -13.44
CA ALA A 640 68.80 -41.40 -14.34
C ALA A 640 68.62 -40.99 -15.79
N THR A 641 67.77 -39.99 -16.05
CA THR A 641 67.49 -39.52 -17.41
C THR A 641 68.58 -38.59 -17.93
N THR A 642 69.10 -37.70 -17.08
CA THR A 642 70.11 -36.71 -17.53
C THR A 642 71.52 -37.28 -17.61
N ASN A 643 71.85 -38.31 -16.80
CA ASN A 643 73.16 -38.97 -16.78
C ASN A 643 73.03 -40.49 -16.53
N PRO A 644 72.55 -41.26 -17.53
CA PRO A 644 72.30 -42.70 -17.39
C PRO A 644 73.55 -43.49 -16.96
N GLU A 645 74.72 -43.17 -17.50
CA GLU A 645 75.97 -43.87 -17.16
C GLU A 645 76.39 -43.68 -15.70
N LEU A 646 76.14 -42.49 -15.14
CA LEU A 646 76.39 -42.25 -13.72
C LEU A 646 75.34 -42.95 -12.86
N ALA A 647 74.09 -42.98 -13.30
CA ALA A 647 73.03 -43.72 -12.62
C ALA A 647 73.28 -45.23 -12.56
N LYS A 648 73.95 -45.83 -13.56
CA LYS A 648 74.39 -47.25 -13.52
C LYS A 648 75.36 -47.55 -12.37
N GLN A 649 76.09 -46.54 -11.88
CA GLN A 649 77.01 -46.69 -10.74
C GLN A 649 76.31 -46.49 -9.39
N TRP A 650 74.99 -46.30 -9.37
CA TRP A 650 74.23 -46.19 -8.13
C TRP A 650 74.27 -47.51 -7.37
N HIS A 651 74.55 -47.46 -6.08
CA HIS A 651 74.58 -48.69 -5.29
C HIS A 651 73.16 -49.29 -5.20
N PRO A 652 72.97 -50.60 -5.48
CA PRO A 652 71.64 -51.22 -5.61
C PRO A 652 70.81 -51.22 -4.32
N THR A 653 71.44 -51.37 -3.15
CA THR A 653 70.71 -51.53 -1.87
C THR A 653 71.04 -50.52 -0.76
N LYS A 654 72.19 -49.83 -0.80
CA LYS A 654 72.68 -48.98 0.31
C LYS A 654 72.13 -47.55 0.34
N ASN A 655 71.28 -47.16 -0.62
CA ASN A 655 70.75 -45.79 -0.72
C ASN A 655 69.32 -45.63 -0.18
N GLY A 656 68.78 -46.66 0.49
CA GLY A 656 67.43 -46.65 1.03
C GLY A 656 66.39 -46.31 -0.05
N GLN A 657 65.57 -45.28 0.20
CA GLN A 657 64.50 -44.84 -0.70
C GLN A 657 64.99 -43.91 -1.83
N LEU A 658 66.27 -43.51 -1.84
CA LEU A 658 66.80 -42.66 -2.91
C LEU A 658 67.14 -43.51 -4.13
N THR A 659 66.62 -43.08 -5.27
CA THR A 659 66.87 -43.70 -6.57
C THR A 659 67.44 -42.65 -7.52
N PRO A 660 68.17 -43.06 -8.58
CA PRO A 660 68.60 -42.12 -9.62
C PRO A 660 67.45 -41.35 -10.27
N TYR A 661 66.22 -41.85 -10.17
CA TYR A 661 65.01 -41.22 -10.71
C TYR A 661 64.43 -40.10 -9.83
N ASN A 662 64.84 -39.99 -8.55
CA ASN A 662 64.29 -39.01 -7.59
C ASN A 662 65.32 -37.97 -7.08
N VAL A 663 66.49 -37.91 -7.70
CA VAL A 663 67.54 -36.91 -7.45
C VAL A 663 68.00 -36.27 -8.76
N SER A 664 68.51 -35.03 -8.73
CA SER A 664 69.17 -34.41 -9.89
C SER A 664 70.69 -34.58 -9.82
N LEU A 665 71.36 -34.45 -10.96
CA LEU A 665 72.84 -34.41 -11.05
C LEU A 665 73.47 -33.30 -10.18
N GLY A 666 72.75 -32.21 -9.92
CA GLY A 666 73.20 -31.11 -9.07
C GLY A 666 72.97 -31.31 -7.56
N SER A 667 72.45 -32.47 -7.14
CA SER A 667 72.07 -32.69 -5.74
C SER A 667 73.27 -32.71 -4.78
N SER A 668 73.10 -32.09 -3.62
CA SER A 668 74.08 -32.14 -2.52
C SER A 668 73.92 -33.36 -1.61
N LYS A 669 73.03 -34.32 -1.96
CA LYS A 669 72.87 -35.56 -1.21
C LYS A 669 74.11 -36.44 -1.36
N LYS A 670 74.58 -37.01 -0.25
CA LYS A 670 75.65 -38.01 -0.18
C LYS A 670 75.04 -39.40 -0.30
N VAL A 671 75.51 -40.19 -1.27
CA VAL A 671 74.95 -41.51 -1.57
C VAL A 671 76.08 -42.51 -1.81
N TRP A 672 75.75 -43.78 -1.65
CA TRP A 672 76.63 -44.90 -1.96
C TRP A 672 76.66 -45.17 -3.47
N TRP A 673 77.87 -45.37 -3.97
CA TRP A 673 78.16 -45.71 -5.36
C TRP A 673 78.87 -47.06 -5.40
N LYS A 674 78.67 -47.78 -6.50
CA LYS A 674 79.34 -49.04 -6.82
C LYS A 674 80.13 -48.86 -8.10
N CYS A 675 81.39 -49.27 -8.11
CA CYS A 675 82.27 -49.03 -9.24
C CYS A 675 81.90 -49.95 -10.39
N SER A 676 81.84 -49.41 -11.61
CA SER A 676 81.56 -50.21 -12.81
C SER A 676 82.75 -51.07 -13.28
N LYS A 677 83.96 -50.80 -12.77
CA LYS A 677 85.19 -51.55 -13.13
C LYS A 677 85.51 -52.68 -12.16
N PHE A 678 85.27 -52.46 -10.87
CA PHE A 678 85.62 -53.38 -9.78
C PHE A 678 84.41 -53.47 -8.85
N ASN A 679 83.70 -54.60 -8.88
CA ASN A 679 82.41 -54.76 -8.22
C ASN A 679 82.50 -54.69 -6.69
N GLU A 680 83.68 -54.94 -6.13
CA GLU A 680 84.02 -54.84 -4.71
C GLU A 680 84.20 -53.40 -4.24
N HIS A 681 84.40 -52.44 -5.15
CA HIS A 681 84.62 -51.05 -4.78
C HIS A 681 83.28 -50.31 -4.57
N GLU A 682 82.98 -50.05 -3.31
CA GLU A 682 81.80 -49.30 -2.86
C GLU A 682 82.22 -48.09 -2.02
N TRP A 683 81.70 -46.90 -2.33
CA TRP A 683 82.09 -45.68 -1.61
C TRP A 683 80.95 -44.68 -1.53
N GLN A 684 81.04 -43.75 -0.58
CA GLN A 684 80.11 -42.63 -0.47
C GLN A 684 80.67 -41.38 -1.13
N SER A 685 79.86 -40.73 -1.97
CA SER A 685 80.18 -39.41 -2.50
C SER A 685 78.92 -38.59 -2.76
N VAL A 686 79.06 -37.27 -2.76
CA VAL A 686 77.98 -36.33 -3.07
C VAL A 686 77.68 -36.36 -4.57
N ILE A 687 76.41 -36.40 -4.95
CA ILE A 687 75.99 -36.51 -6.36
C ILE A 687 76.57 -35.39 -7.24
N LYS A 688 76.51 -34.12 -6.80
CA LYS A 688 77.09 -33.00 -7.55
C LYS A 688 78.62 -33.06 -7.71
N ASN A 689 79.32 -33.79 -6.83
CA ASN A 689 80.76 -34.00 -6.97
C ASN A 689 81.06 -34.99 -8.09
N ARG A 690 80.22 -36.03 -8.25
CA ARG A 690 80.30 -36.97 -9.38
C ARG A 690 80.15 -36.27 -10.74
N LYS A 691 79.36 -35.19 -10.82
CA LYS A 691 79.26 -34.32 -12.01
C LYS A 691 80.61 -33.72 -12.45
N ARG A 692 81.52 -33.44 -11.50
CA ARG A 692 82.83 -32.81 -11.75
C ARG A 692 83.88 -33.80 -12.26
N GLY A 693 83.53 -35.08 -12.40
CA GLY A 693 84.44 -36.13 -12.87
C GLY A 693 85.01 -37.00 -11.74
N ASP A 694 84.63 -36.76 -10.48
CA ASP A 694 85.10 -37.57 -9.35
C ASP A 694 84.67 -39.03 -9.52
N GLY A 695 85.66 -39.92 -9.73
CA GLY A 695 85.46 -41.34 -9.93
C GLY A 695 85.41 -42.15 -8.63
N CYS A 696 85.63 -43.46 -8.75
CA CYS A 696 85.80 -44.33 -7.59
C CYS A 696 87.07 -43.93 -6.81
N THR A 697 86.89 -43.50 -5.57
CA THR A 697 88.00 -43.07 -4.70
C THR A 697 88.95 -44.21 -4.32
N ILE A 698 88.48 -45.45 -4.43
CA ILE A 698 89.27 -46.65 -4.18
C ILE A 698 90.15 -46.95 -5.41
N CYS A 699 89.58 -46.90 -6.63
CA CYS A 699 90.36 -47.03 -7.87
C CYS A 699 91.43 -45.95 -8.02
N SER A 700 91.16 -44.71 -7.57
CA SER A 700 92.14 -43.62 -7.64
C SER A 700 93.30 -43.78 -6.64
N LYS A 701 93.16 -44.64 -5.62
CA LYS A 701 94.20 -44.92 -4.61
C LYS A 701 95.04 -46.17 -4.94
N HIS A 702 94.58 -47.04 -5.83
CA HIS A 702 95.28 -48.25 -6.29
C HIS A 702 95.98 -48.07 -7.65
N LYS A 703 96.57 -46.89 -7.92
CA LYS A 703 97.67 -46.84 -8.91
C LYS A 703 98.87 -47.57 -8.31
N ILE A 704 98.88 -48.90 -8.46
CA ILE A 704 100.06 -49.73 -8.27
C ILE A 704 101.00 -49.40 -9.44
N VAL A 705 102.26 -49.12 -9.11
CA VAL A 705 103.39 -48.89 -10.03
C VAL A 705 103.53 -50.05 -11.00
#